data_AF-A0A0G4M9D8-F1
#
_entry.id   AF-A0A0G4M9D8-F1
#
_cell.length_a   1.000
_cell.length_b   1.000
_cell.length_c   1.000
_cell.angle_alpha   90.00
_cell.angle_beta   90.00
_cell.angle_gamma   90.00
#
_symmetry.space_group_name_H-M   'P 1'
#
loop_
_entity.id
_entity.type
_entity.pdbx_description
1 polymer ?
#
loop_
_entity_poly.entity_id
_entity_poly.type
_entity_poly.pdbx_seq_one_letter_code
_entity_poly.pdbx_strand_id
1 'polypeptide(L)'
;MSCSGTNSFCEEKSDFSPGDFAEATTDPSRWRLSSDGGRNVWHYLTRDEDIQKWPQTAVDRYHLGLSTGFSKVEPAKTPMQSVINAVSVYSKLQLPSGHWACEEGGPLFLLPGLVITWYVTEASIPEAFKIEIKNYLFARQNPDDGSWGLHIEAEGSVFGLAMNYTALRLLGVRADHPRLCKARSELHRLGGALNAPHWAKFWLSVLGVMPWDIVNPVPPELWLLPDWVPFAPWRWWIHIRQVFLPMSWVWSRRWQYPLCDLTRDIRQELFVQPPELIDFSAHRNSISPRDNYHSKSWLLNTANWLIVNIWNPYLRHDKLTTAAEAWVYDLIQHEDENPEYVNLGPVNAPMNTLVCYIQQGPKSTAMARHLDHLMDYLWKKDEGMLMNGTNGAQVWDTAFSIQAIVDTGLADDPRYQPTLMKALEFLEEHQIRDDCREQGICYRHYRKGAWPFSTRQQGYAVTDCTAEGLKSVLALQSIPGYPNIVTEDRLCDAVNILLSMQNNTGGCSSYELRRGSEHLEYLNAAEVFGQIMVEYDYVDPESVADHSHRMTFMALLAPQNLDQAKVVKMCLVHDLAETVVGDITPADGVSREEKTHREEAAMHWMTTHWGDFGREVHHLWIEFEAGLTPEGEFAQDLDKLEMMLQALEYERDAELAVDLGEFFAVAGRIRTPRAQAWTAEVLRDRELLWAGKEHVRGDLGVEGGLLQKKQEEQDLYYNQTVFVCLQPRSGKTDAHSFEAQRSTRGDAKKADDDQRVSAVGDVSIRCLAGRLIEVQARHKRWGPTKRPQMTRHSGTVKRHGDMSMSYGVFQAAEHMEELKVACPRYDKKTRYGLWRVLLISESTTW
;
A
#
# COMPACT_ATOMS: atom_id res chain seq x y z
N MET A 1 -15.71 -18.79 -42.80
CA MET A 1 -16.90 -19.66 -42.75
C MET A 1 -17.92 -18.99 -41.85
N SER A 2 -19.13 -18.75 -42.35
CA SER A 2 -20.21 -18.09 -41.61
C SER A 2 -20.77 -19.00 -40.52
N CYS A 3 -20.58 -18.65 -39.25
CA CYS A 3 -21.27 -19.27 -38.13
C CYS A 3 -22.38 -18.33 -37.65
N SER A 4 -23.61 -18.63 -38.06
CA SER A 4 -24.83 -18.10 -37.46
C SER A 4 -25.08 -18.81 -36.13
N GLY A 5 -24.59 -18.23 -35.04
CA GLY A 5 -25.04 -18.48 -33.68
C GLY A 5 -25.80 -17.24 -33.20
N THR A 6 -27.02 -17.41 -32.73
CA THR A 6 -27.89 -16.34 -32.22
C THR A 6 -27.26 -15.66 -31.01
N ASN A 7 -27.01 -14.35 -31.14
CA ASN A 7 -26.45 -13.46 -30.12
C ASN A 7 -27.43 -13.29 -28.94
N SER A 8 -27.02 -13.64 -27.71
CA SER A 8 -27.81 -13.37 -26.49
C SER A 8 -27.62 -11.95 -25.92
N PHE A 9 -26.73 -11.14 -26.48
CA PHE A 9 -26.43 -9.77 -26.01
C PHE A 9 -27.05 -8.66 -26.88
N CYS A 10 -27.69 -8.96 -28.01
CA CYS A 10 -27.95 -7.96 -29.06
C CYS A 10 -29.43 -7.61 -29.33
N GLU A 11 -30.41 -8.22 -28.70
CA GLU A 11 -31.82 -7.93 -29.03
C GLU A 11 -32.68 -7.80 -27.78
N GLU A 12 -33.08 -6.57 -27.46
CA GLU A 12 -34.45 -6.23 -27.02
C GLU A 12 -34.62 -4.70 -26.91
N LYS A 13 -35.51 -4.14 -27.73
CA LYS A 13 -36.08 -2.79 -27.53
C LYS A 13 -37.56 -2.97 -27.17
N SER A 14 -37.96 -2.49 -26.00
CA SER A 14 -39.35 -2.43 -25.53
C SER A 14 -39.63 -1.09 -24.86
N ASP A 15 -40.88 -0.63 -24.91
CA ASP A 15 -41.39 0.62 -24.31
C ASP A 15 -41.58 0.46 -22.80
N PHE A 16 -41.17 1.46 -22.00
CA PHE A 16 -41.02 1.29 -20.54
C PHE A 16 -41.38 2.50 -19.67
N SER A 17 -41.63 2.17 -18.39
CA SER A 17 -42.23 2.93 -17.30
C SER A 17 -41.23 3.20 -16.15
N PRO A 18 -41.56 4.01 -15.14
CA PRO A 18 -40.64 4.35 -14.03
C PRO A 18 -40.16 3.17 -13.17
N GLY A 19 -40.83 2.01 -13.22
CA GLY A 19 -40.44 0.80 -12.48
C GLY A 19 -39.27 0.01 -13.10
N ASP A 20 -38.86 0.36 -14.33
CA ASP A 20 -37.86 -0.40 -15.10
C ASP A 20 -36.40 -0.07 -14.72
N PHE A 21 -36.20 0.79 -13.72
CA PHE A 21 -34.88 1.15 -13.16
C PHE A 21 -34.62 0.58 -11.76
N ALA A 22 -35.46 -0.33 -11.25
CA ALA A 22 -35.22 -0.96 -9.95
C ALA A 22 -33.88 -1.72 -9.97
N GLU A 23 -32.98 -1.41 -9.03
CA GLU A 23 -31.71 -2.11 -8.87
C GLU A 23 -32.01 -3.58 -8.51
N ALA A 24 -31.67 -4.50 -9.41
CA ALA A 24 -31.84 -5.93 -9.17
C ALA A 24 -30.89 -6.37 -8.04
N THR A 25 -31.39 -7.18 -7.13
CA THR A 25 -30.57 -7.78 -6.05
C THR A 25 -30.65 -9.29 -6.12
N THR A 26 -29.54 -9.97 -5.88
CA THR A 26 -29.59 -11.41 -5.64
C THR A 26 -30.02 -11.69 -4.20
N ASP A 27 -30.51 -12.91 -3.93
CA ASP A 27 -30.80 -13.35 -2.56
C ASP A 27 -29.48 -13.69 -1.84
N PRO A 28 -29.07 -12.93 -0.79
CA PRO A 28 -27.82 -13.18 -0.09
C PRO A 28 -27.71 -14.57 0.52
N SER A 29 -28.84 -15.20 0.85
CA SER A 29 -28.87 -16.55 1.45
C SER A 29 -28.47 -17.67 0.47
N ARG A 30 -28.34 -17.36 -0.83
CA ARG A 30 -27.94 -18.30 -1.90
C ARG A 30 -26.46 -18.26 -2.26
N TRP A 31 -25.70 -17.32 -1.72
CA TRP A 31 -24.25 -17.24 -1.96
C TRP A 31 -23.47 -18.16 -1.02
N ARG A 32 -22.46 -18.85 -1.55
CA ARG A 32 -21.52 -19.70 -0.82
C ARG A 32 -20.09 -19.37 -1.19
N LEU A 33 -19.22 -19.28 -0.19
CA LEU A 33 -17.79 -19.24 -0.39
C LEU A 33 -17.26 -20.69 -0.41
N SER A 34 -16.72 -21.11 -1.55
CA SER A 34 -15.85 -22.28 -1.63
C SER A 34 -14.45 -21.89 -1.19
N SER A 35 -13.81 -22.75 -0.41
CA SER A 35 -12.43 -22.61 0.03
C SER A 35 -11.75 -23.97 -0.07
N ASP A 36 -10.90 -24.14 -1.08
CA ASP A 36 -10.13 -25.37 -1.31
C ASP A 36 -8.63 -25.05 -1.34
N GLY A 37 -7.87 -25.56 -0.37
CA GLY A 37 -6.42 -25.32 -0.28
C GLY A 37 -6.00 -23.84 -0.37
N GLY A 38 -6.80 -22.91 0.18
CA GLY A 38 -6.55 -21.45 0.10
C GLY A 38 -7.27 -20.74 -1.05
N ARG A 39 -7.68 -21.45 -2.11
CA ARG A 39 -8.42 -20.86 -3.25
C ARG A 39 -9.85 -20.53 -2.82
N ASN A 40 -10.20 -19.25 -2.87
CA ASN A 40 -11.50 -18.72 -2.46
C ASN A 40 -12.34 -18.36 -3.69
N VAL A 41 -13.51 -18.98 -3.87
CA VAL A 41 -14.41 -18.70 -5.01
C VAL A 41 -15.86 -18.63 -4.53
N TRP A 42 -16.57 -17.57 -4.91
CA TRP A 42 -17.99 -17.41 -4.59
C TRP A 42 -18.91 -18.10 -5.60
N HIS A 43 -19.97 -18.73 -5.12
CA HIS A 43 -20.98 -19.41 -5.95
C HIS A 43 -22.38 -18.94 -5.60
N TYR A 44 -23.23 -18.77 -6.61
CA TYR A 44 -24.66 -18.49 -6.44
C TYR A 44 -25.50 -19.74 -6.73
N LEU A 45 -26.24 -20.22 -5.72
CA LEU A 45 -27.05 -21.43 -5.84
C LEU A 45 -28.45 -21.14 -6.38
N THR A 46 -28.75 -21.63 -7.59
CA THR A 46 -30.04 -21.38 -8.26
C THR A 46 -31.14 -22.36 -7.87
N ARG A 47 -30.80 -23.58 -7.44
CA ARG A 47 -31.78 -24.63 -7.09
C ARG A 47 -31.88 -24.81 -5.59
N ASP A 48 -33.11 -24.94 -5.09
CA ASP A 48 -33.36 -25.12 -3.65
C ASP A 48 -32.75 -26.42 -3.09
N GLU A 49 -32.64 -27.47 -3.92
CA GLU A 49 -31.95 -28.71 -3.54
C GLU A 49 -30.46 -28.50 -3.22
N ASP A 50 -29.79 -27.57 -3.92
CA ASP A 50 -28.37 -27.31 -3.71
C ASP A 50 -28.14 -26.50 -2.44
N ILE A 51 -29.08 -25.63 -2.06
CA ILE A 51 -29.07 -24.90 -0.78
C ILE A 51 -29.11 -25.88 0.39
N GLN A 52 -29.91 -26.96 0.28
CA GLN A 52 -30.00 -27.98 1.31
C GLN A 52 -28.71 -28.81 1.42
N LYS A 53 -28.03 -29.07 0.30
CA LYS A 53 -26.77 -29.84 0.26
C LYS A 53 -25.57 -29.02 0.73
N TRP A 54 -25.56 -27.72 0.46
CA TRP A 54 -24.50 -26.79 0.86
C TRP A 54 -25.12 -25.66 1.67
N PRO A 55 -25.31 -25.84 3.00
CA PRO A 55 -25.86 -24.80 3.87
C PRO A 55 -24.86 -23.65 4.05
N GLN A 56 -25.39 -22.46 4.32
CA GLN A 56 -24.58 -21.26 4.51
C GLN A 56 -23.82 -21.29 5.84
N THR A 57 -22.51 -21.05 5.79
CA THR A 57 -21.62 -21.01 6.95
C THR A 57 -21.68 -19.66 7.68
N ALA A 58 -21.08 -19.57 8.86
CA ALA A 58 -20.96 -18.28 9.54
C ALA A 58 -20.00 -17.33 8.82
N VAL A 59 -18.99 -17.86 8.12
CA VAL A 59 -18.04 -17.09 7.29
C VAL A 59 -18.75 -16.48 6.08
N ASP A 60 -19.56 -17.29 5.38
CA ASP A 60 -20.41 -16.80 4.28
C ASP A 60 -21.26 -15.61 4.78
N ARG A 61 -21.95 -15.80 5.91
CA ARG A 61 -22.81 -14.78 6.49
C ARG A 61 -22.06 -13.52 6.89
N TYR A 62 -20.87 -13.66 7.48
CA TYR A 62 -20.04 -12.54 7.90
C TYR A 62 -19.70 -11.62 6.72
N HIS A 63 -19.16 -12.18 5.63
CA HIS A 63 -18.77 -11.37 4.46
C HIS A 63 -19.97 -10.84 3.67
N LEU A 64 -21.14 -11.50 3.76
CA LEU A 64 -22.38 -11.02 3.16
C LEU A 64 -23.13 -9.97 4.00
N GLY A 65 -22.58 -9.55 5.16
CA GLY A 65 -23.24 -8.61 6.06
C GLY A 65 -24.47 -9.19 6.77
N LEU A 66 -24.60 -10.52 6.80
CA LEU A 66 -25.69 -11.23 7.47
C LEU A 66 -25.32 -11.56 8.92
N SER A 67 -26.34 -11.80 9.75
CA SER A 67 -26.12 -12.26 11.12
C SER A 67 -25.36 -13.59 11.14
N THR A 68 -24.17 -13.61 11.74
CA THR A 68 -23.35 -14.82 11.84
C THR A 68 -23.96 -15.89 12.75
N GLY A 69 -24.88 -15.50 13.64
CA GLY A 69 -25.42 -16.36 14.69
C GLY A 69 -24.47 -16.55 15.88
N PHE A 70 -23.37 -15.82 15.93
CA PHE A 70 -22.47 -15.84 17.07
C PHE A 70 -23.15 -15.22 18.30
N SER A 71 -22.96 -15.85 19.47
CA SER A 71 -23.41 -15.28 20.75
C SER A 71 -22.71 -13.95 21.01
N LYS A 72 -23.45 -12.97 21.52
CA LYS A 72 -22.84 -11.72 22.01
C LYS A 72 -21.83 -12.06 23.11
N VAL A 73 -20.64 -11.49 23.00
CA VAL A 73 -19.64 -11.52 24.07
C VAL A 73 -19.92 -10.38 25.05
N GLU A 74 -19.65 -10.63 26.34
CA GLU A 74 -19.78 -9.58 27.36
C GLU A 74 -18.82 -8.42 27.04
N PRO A 75 -19.25 -7.15 27.18
CA PRO A 75 -18.37 -6.00 26.96
C PRO A 75 -17.09 -6.12 27.78
N ALA A 76 -15.95 -5.98 27.09
CA ALA A 76 -14.65 -6.08 27.72
C ALA A 76 -14.46 -4.97 28.75
N LYS A 77 -13.88 -5.31 29.91
CA LYS A 77 -13.56 -4.36 30.98
C LYS A 77 -12.06 -4.06 31.08
N THR A 78 -11.24 -4.80 30.34
CA THR A 78 -9.78 -4.66 30.28
C THR A 78 -9.30 -4.87 28.84
N PRO A 79 -8.12 -4.36 28.47
CA PRO A 79 -7.52 -4.62 27.15
C PRO A 79 -7.40 -6.11 26.85
N MET A 80 -6.92 -6.91 27.81
CA MET A 80 -6.79 -8.36 27.63
C MET A 80 -8.14 -9.05 27.43
N GLN A 81 -9.20 -8.63 28.14
CA GLN A 81 -10.54 -9.17 27.88
C GLN A 81 -11.03 -8.81 26.47
N SER A 82 -10.64 -7.64 25.94
CA SER A 82 -10.93 -7.25 24.56
C SER A 82 -10.22 -8.15 23.57
N VAL A 83 -8.94 -8.43 23.80
CA VAL A 83 -8.15 -9.38 22.98
C VAL A 83 -8.77 -10.77 23.00
N ILE A 84 -9.08 -11.31 24.19
CA ILE A 84 -9.72 -12.63 24.35
C ILE A 84 -11.07 -12.66 23.62
N ASN A 85 -11.88 -11.61 23.76
CA ASN A 85 -13.15 -11.51 23.04
C ASN A 85 -12.95 -11.48 21.52
N ALA A 86 -11.98 -10.70 21.03
CA ALA A 86 -11.65 -10.58 19.62
C ALA A 86 -11.18 -11.93 19.05
N VAL A 87 -10.17 -12.57 19.65
CA VAL A 87 -9.66 -13.88 19.22
C VAL A 87 -10.77 -14.93 19.25
N SER A 88 -11.61 -14.95 20.30
CA SER A 88 -12.71 -15.92 20.40
C SER A 88 -13.77 -15.78 19.30
N VAL A 89 -13.97 -14.58 18.75
CA VAL A 89 -14.86 -14.35 17.61
C VAL A 89 -14.11 -14.61 16.29
N TYR A 90 -12.88 -14.11 16.17
CA TYR A 90 -12.05 -14.21 14.97
C TYR A 90 -11.69 -15.67 14.63
N SER A 91 -11.40 -16.51 15.62
CA SER A 91 -11.17 -17.95 15.42
C SER A 91 -12.37 -18.67 14.81
N LYS A 92 -13.60 -18.18 15.01
CA LYS A 92 -14.82 -18.76 14.41
C LYS A 92 -15.00 -18.37 12.94
N LEU A 93 -14.20 -17.42 12.45
CA LEU A 93 -14.18 -17.00 11.05
C LEU A 93 -13.10 -17.73 10.24
N GLN A 94 -12.29 -18.60 10.87
CA GLN A 94 -11.29 -19.40 10.18
C GLN A 94 -11.96 -20.41 9.23
N LEU A 95 -11.44 -20.50 8.01
CA LEU A 95 -11.90 -21.46 7.01
C LEU A 95 -11.36 -22.87 7.31
N PRO A 96 -11.97 -23.94 6.76
CA PRO A 96 -11.57 -25.32 7.04
C PRO A 96 -10.10 -25.66 6.75
N SER A 97 -9.49 -24.99 5.76
CA SER A 97 -8.06 -25.13 5.41
C SER A 97 -7.12 -24.45 6.39
N GLY A 98 -7.63 -23.63 7.32
CA GLY A 98 -6.84 -23.00 8.39
C GLY A 98 -6.45 -21.55 8.16
N HIS A 99 -6.71 -20.97 6.98
CA HIS A 99 -6.59 -19.53 6.75
C HIS A 99 -7.87 -18.77 7.06
N TRP A 100 -7.78 -17.45 7.00
CA TRP A 100 -8.93 -16.56 7.04
C TRP A 100 -9.28 -16.06 5.64
N ALA A 101 -10.58 -15.97 5.38
CA ALA A 101 -11.07 -15.45 4.11
C ALA A 101 -10.82 -13.94 4.04
N CYS A 102 -10.33 -13.45 2.90
CA CYS A 102 -9.87 -12.07 2.75
C CYS A 102 -10.61 -11.34 1.63
N GLU A 103 -11.25 -10.22 2.00
CA GLU A 103 -11.69 -9.18 1.07
C GLU A 103 -10.52 -8.23 0.84
N GLU A 104 -10.00 -8.17 -0.39
CA GLU A 104 -8.84 -7.33 -0.73
C GLU A 104 -9.21 -6.38 -1.89
N GLY A 105 -10.35 -5.71 -1.74
CA GLY A 105 -10.85 -4.74 -2.70
C GLY A 105 -10.25 -3.34 -2.53
N GLY A 106 -10.75 -2.38 -3.30
CA GLY A 106 -10.35 -0.97 -3.19
C GLY A 106 -10.13 -0.32 -4.54
N PRO A 107 -9.25 -0.86 -5.40
CA PRO A 107 -9.03 -0.35 -6.75
C PRO A 107 -10.28 -0.44 -7.65
N LEU A 108 -10.64 0.65 -8.32
CA LEU A 108 -11.84 0.74 -9.17
C LEU A 108 -11.55 0.60 -10.67
N PHE A 109 -10.32 0.23 -11.04
CA PHE A 109 -9.91 -0.01 -12.42
C PHE A 109 -9.79 -1.50 -12.78
N LEU A 110 -9.99 -2.41 -11.81
CA LEU A 110 -9.84 -3.87 -12.00
C LEU A 110 -11.05 -4.48 -12.71
N LEU A 111 -12.25 -4.33 -12.12
CA LEU A 111 -13.51 -4.84 -12.67
C LEU A 111 -13.74 -4.43 -14.14
N PRO A 112 -13.49 -3.18 -14.56
CA PRO A 112 -13.66 -2.80 -15.96
C PRO A 112 -12.80 -3.61 -16.94
N GLY A 113 -11.54 -3.91 -16.59
CA GLY A 113 -10.67 -4.74 -17.43
C GLY A 113 -11.21 -6.17 -17.56
N LEU A 114 -11.66 -6.76 -16.45
CA LEU A 114 -12.29 -8.08 -16.44
C LEU A 114 -13.58 -8.13 -17.27
N VAL A 115 -14.48 -7.16 -17.09
CA VAL A 115 -15.76 -7.09 -17.82
C VAL A 115 -15.52 -6.90 -19.32
N ILE A 116 -14.56 -6.07 -19.71
CA ILE A 116 -14.16 -5.92 -21.12
C ILE A 116 -13.61 -7.24 -21.65
N THR A 117 -12.73 -7.92 -20.92
CA THR A 117 -12.21 -9.24 -21.33
C THR A 117 -13.33 -10.25 -21.52
N TRP A 118 -14.24 -10.43 -20.57
CA TRP A 118 -15.37 -11.35 -20.75
C TRP A 118 -16.22 -10.99 -21.98
N TYR A 119 -16.50 -9.71 -22.17
CA TYR A 119 -17.29 -9.25 -23.30
C TYR A 119 -16.62 -9.57 -24.65
N VAL A 120 -15.36 -9.19 -24.83
CA VAL A 120 -14.66 -9.34 -26.13
C VAL A 120 -14.24 -10.77 -26.44
N THR A 121 -14.17 -11.63 -25.41
CA THR A 121 -13.92 -13.06 -25.56
C THR A 121 -15.22 -13.88 -25.68
N GLU A 122 -16.38 -13.22 -25.60
CA GLU A 122 -17.71 -13.83 -25.64
C GLU A 122 -17.92 -14.87 -24.52
N ALA A 123 -17.25 -14.67 -23.39
CA ALA A 123 -17.38 -15.53 -22.21
C ALA A 123 -18.76 -15.38 -21.57
N SER A 124 -19.31 -16.50 -21.11
CA SER A 124 -20.57 -16.49 -20.34
C SER A 124 -20.31 -15.97 -18.93
N ILE A 125 -21.01 -14.92 -18.54
CA ILE A 125 -21.00 -14.38 -17.18
C ILE A 125 -22.28 -14.83 -16.48
N PRO A 126 -22.21 -15.50 -15.32
CA PRO A 126 -23.39 -15.83 -14.54
C PRO A 126 -24.23 -14.59 -14.23
N GLU A 127 -25.55 -14.67 -14.38
CA GLU A 127 -26.43 -13.50 -14.23
C GLU A 127 -26.34 -12.87 -12.83
N ALA A 128 -26.22 -13.71 -11.80
CA ALA A 128 -26.00 -13.26 -10.43
C ALA A 128 -24.72 -12.42 -10.28
N PHE A 129 -23.66 -12.74 -11.02
CA PHE A 129 -22.40 -12.00 -10.97
C PHE A 129 -22.56 -10.65 -11.67
N LYS A 130 -23.24 -10.61 -12.82
CA LYS A 130 -23.55 -9.32 -13.49
C LYS A 130 -24.35 -8.39 -12.58
N ILE A 131 -25.35 -8.93 -11.89
CA ILE A 131 -26.17 -8.18 -10.94
C ILE A 131 -25.30 -7.60 -9.82
N GLU A 132 -24.50 -8.44 -9.16
CA GLU A 132 -23.72 -8.00 -8.00
C GLU A 132 -22.54 -7.10 -8.36
N ILE A 133 -21.94 -7.25 -9.54
CA ILE A 133 -20.93 -6.29 -10.04
C ILE A 133 -21.59 -4.92 -10.30
N LYS A 134 -22.79 -4.88 -10.91
CA LYS A 134 -23.54 -3.62 -11.07
C LYS A 134 -23.81 -2.96 -9.71
N ASN A 135 -24.26 -3.75 -8.73
CA ASN A 135 -24.55 -3.27 -7.39
C ASN A 135 -23.31 -2.69 -6.71
N TYR A 136 -22.16 -3.36 -6.81
CA TYR A 136 -20.91 -2.84 -6.25
C TYR A 136 -20.49 -1.51 -6.89
N LEU A 137 -20.50 -1.45 -8.23
CA LEU A 137 -20.15 -0.22 -8.94
C LEU A 137 -21.12 0.92 -8.58
N PHE A 138 -22.42 0.65 -8.45
CA PHE A 138 -23.38 1.65 -7.99
C PHE A 138 -23.21 2.04 -6.52
N ALA A 139 -22.87 1.11 -5.64
CA ALA A 139 -22.56 1.41 -4.23
C ALA A 139 -21.33 2.30 -4.09
N ARG A 140 -20.34 2.15 -4.98
CA ARG A 140 -19.10 2.95 -5.01
C ARG A 140 -19.17 4.20 -5.90
N GLN A 141 -20.32 4.48 -6.50
CA GLN A 141 -20.51 5.69 -7.28
C GLN A 141 -20.68 6.89 -6.35
N ASN A 142 -19.91 7.96 -6.59
CA ASN A 142 -20.05 9.20 -5.84
C ASN A 142 -21.50 9.75 -5.96
N PRO A 143 -22.20 9.98 -4.85
CA PRO A 143 -23.60 10.39 -4.88
C PRO A 143 -23.79 11.82 -5.39
N ASP A 144 -22.78 12.69 -5.31
CA ASP A 144 -22.86 14.13 -5.61
C ASP A 144 -22.63 14.43 -7.08
N ASP A 145 -21.64 13.81 -7.72
CA ASP A 145 -21.30 14.05 -9.13
C ASP A 145 -21.46 12.81 -10.03
N GLY A 146 -21.74 11.64 -9.45
CA GLY A 146 -21.92 10.39 -10.21
C GLY A 146 -20.61 9.74 -10.68
N SER A 147 -19.46 10.17 -10.15
CA SER A 147 -18.14 9.71 -10.59
C SER A 147 -17.61 8.48 -9.84
N TRP A 148 -16.49 7.95 -10.35
CA TRP A 148 -15.63 6.98 -9.67
C TRP A 148 -14.19 7.47 -9.72
N GLY A 149 -13.44 7.26 -8.65
CA GLY A 149 -12.00 7.54 -8.57
C GLY A 149 -11.14 6.35 -9.00
N LEU A 150 -9.84 6.44 -8.73
CA LEU A 150 -8.87 5.35 -8.95
C LEU A 150 -9.11 4.18 -7.97
N HIS A 151 -9.52 4.50 -6.74
CA HIS A 151 -9.93 3.57 -5.69
C HIS A 151 -11.17 4.10 -4.96
N ILE A 152 -11.77 3.30 -4.08
CA ILE A 152 -13.04 3.61 -3.39
C ILE A 152 -13.04 4.90 -2.55
N GLU A 153 -11.86 5.41 -2.16
CA GLU A 153 -11.71 6.66 -1.40
C GLU A 153 -11.21 7.84 -2.25
N ALA A 154 -10.89 7.60 -3.53
CA ALA A 154 -10.38 8.65 -4.41
C ALA A 154 -11.49 9.57 -4.92
N GLU A 155 -11.12 10.83 -5.17
CA GLU A 155 -11.99 11.75 -5.90
C GLU A 155 -12.31 11.25 -7.32
N GLY A 156 -13.43 11.73 -7.86
CA GLY A 156 -13.88 11.44 -9.22
C GLY A 156 -12.83 11.73 -10.29
N SER A 157 -12.53 10.73 -11.11
CA SER A 157 -11.44 10.75 -12.10
C SER A 157 -11.94 10.39 -13.50
N VAL A 158 -11.26 10.81 -14.57
CA VAL A 158 -11.65 10.43 -15.94
C VAL A 158 -11.43 8.94 -16.15
N PHE A 159 -10.39 8.36 -15.54
CA PHE A 159 -10.15 6.92 -15.60
C PHE A 159 -11.31 6.13 -15.01
N GLY A 160 -11.65 6.41 -13.75
CA GLY A 160 -12.73 5.73 -13.04
C GLY A 160 -14.08 5.93 -13.73
N LEU A 161 -14.39 7.15 -14.17
CA LEU A 161 -15.62 7.46 -14.92
C LEU A 161 -15.72 6.66 -16.21
N ALA A 162 -14.75 6.79 -17.12
CA ALA A 162 -14.83 6.17 -18.44
C ALA A 162 -14.89 4.65 -18.34
N MET A 163 -14.10 4.05 -17.46
CA MET A 163 -14.01 2.60 -17.33
C MET A 163 -15.21 1.98 -16.62
N ASN A 164 -15.66 2.53 -15.49
CA ASN A 164 -16.81 1.98 -14.77
C ASN A 164 -18.14 2.26 -15.48
N TYR A 165 -18.27 3.42 -16.15
CA TYR A 165 -19.39 3.67 -17.07
C TYR A 165 -19.45 2.60 -18.16
N THR A 166 -18.32 2.33 -18.82
CA THR A 166 -18.24 1.31 -19.87
C THR A 166 -18.59 -0.07 -19.34
N ALA A 167 -18.04 -0.47 -18.19
CA ALA A 167 -18.36 -1.75 -17.55
C ALA A 167 -19.86 -1.91 -17.28
N LEU A 168 -20.51 -0.89 -16.70
CA LEU A 168 -21.96 -0.89 -16.45
C LEU A 168 -22.77 -1.02 -17.75
N ARG A 169 -22.37 -0.33 -18.83
CA ARG A 169 -23.03 -0.46 -20.15
C ARG A 169 -22.90 -1.88 -20.71
N LEU A 170 -21.72 -2.50 -20.61
CA LEU A 170 -21.48 -3.87 -21.05
C LEU A 170 -22.25 -4.92 -20.21
N LEU A 171 -22.50 -4.63 -18.93
CA LEU A 171 -23.33 -5.44 -18.04
C LEU A 171 -24.85 -5.20 -18.22
N GLY A 172 -25.24 -4.44 -19.24
CA GLY A 172 -26.64 -4.23 -19.64
C GLY A 172 -27.34 -3.05 -18.98
N VAL A 173 -26.64 -2.18 -18.25
CA VAL A 173 -27.26 -0.94 -17.75
C VAL A 173 -27.47 0.02 -18.92
N ARG A 174 -28.67 0.58 -19.04
CA ARG A 174 -29.05 1.48 -20.14
C ARG A 174 -28.39 2.86 -20.03
N ALA A 175 -28.07 3.48 -21.16
CA ALA A 175 -27.47 4.81 -21.22
C ALA A 175 -28.34 5.92 -20.61
N ASP A 176 -29.65 5.76 -20.60
CA ASP A 176 -30.61 6.71 -20.03
C ASP A 176 -30.86 6.52 -18.53
N HIS A 177 -30.25 5.50 -17.91
CA HIS A 177 -30.32 5.29 -16.46
C HIS A 177 -29.85 6.57 -15.73
N PRO A 178 -30.61 7.11 -14.75
CA PRO A 178 -30.29 8.40 -14.11
C PRO A 178 -28.86 8.49 -13.58
N ARG A 179 -28.37 7.41 -12.96
CA ARG A 179 -26.99 7.28 -12.45
C ARG A 179 -25.93 7.33 -13.56
N LEU A 180 -26.19 6.74 -14.74
CA LEU A 180 -25.28 6.81 -15.89
C LEU A 180 -25.38 8.15 -16.62
N CYS A 181 -26.56 8.77 -16.69
CA CYS A 181 -26.70 10.13 -17.22
C CYS A 181 -25.85 11.12 -16.41
N LYS A 182 -25.86 10.99 -15.07
CA LYS A 182 -25.04 11.80 -14.17
C LYS A 182 -23.54 11.55 -14.39
N ALA A 183 -23.12 10.29 -14.40
CA ALA A 183 -21.73 9.91 -14.69
C ALA A 183 -21.25 10.42 -16.06
N ARG A 184 -22.05 10.26 -17.12
CA ARG A 184 -21.71 10.74 -18.47
C ARG A 184 -21.59 12.27 -18.51
N SER A 185 -22.48 12.97 -17.81
CA SER A 185 -22.43 14.43 -17.72
C SER A 185 -21.13 14.90 -17.05
N GLU A 186 -20.73 14.24 -15.95
CA GLU A 186 -19.47 14.54 -15.27
C GLU A 186 -18.25 14.16 -16.12
N LEU A 187 -18.27 13.01 -16.79
CA LEU A 187 -17.22 12.62 -17.74
C LEU A 187 -17.05 13.67 -18.85
N HIS A 188 -18.15 14.17 -19.41
CA HIS A 188 -18.11 15.22 -20.44
C HIS A 188 -17.62 16.55 -19.88
N ARG A 189 -17.99 16.90 -18.63
CA ARG A 189 -17.46 18.08 -17.93
C ARG A 189 -15.94 18.04 -17.78
N LEU A 190 -15.37 16.84 -17.60
CA LEU A 190 -13.92 16.60 -17.53
C LEU A 190 -13.24 16.43 -18.89
N GLY A 191 -13.97 16.67 -19.99
CA GLY A 191 -13.45 16.62 -21.36
C GLY A 191 -13.54 15.25 -22.05
N GLY A 192 -14.29 14.32 -21.47
CA GLY A 192 -14.56 13.00 -22.05
C GLY A 192 -13.38 12.03 -21.99
N ALA A 193 -13.57 10.84 -22.55
CA ALA A 193 -12.58 9.76 -22.50
C ALA A 193 -11.27 10.04 -23.26
N LEU A 194 -11.18 11.13 -24.05
CA LEU A 194 -9.91 11.56 -24.66
C LEU A 194 -8.84 11.90 -23.62
N ASN A 195 -9.28 12.34 -22.44
CA ASN A 195 -8.41 12.73 -21.32
C ASN A 195 -8.12 11.56 -20.36
N ALA A 196 -8.53 10.34 -20.69
CA ALA A 196 -8.25 9.17 -19.86
C ALA A 196 -6.76 8.77 -19.91
N PRO A 197 -6.21 8.15 -18.84
CA PRO A 197 -4.83 7.69 -18.82
C PRO A 197 -4.58 6.53 -19.79
N HIS A 198 -3.30 6.16 -19.96
CA HIS A 198 -2.86 5.18 -20.95
C HIS A 198 -3.58 3.84 -20.84
N TRP A 199 -3.77 3.34 -19.62
CA TRP A 199 -4.42 2.03 -19.40
C TRP A 199 -5.89 2.04 -19.82
N ALA A 200 -6.60 3.15 -19.63
CA ALA A 200 -7.97 3.30 -20.13
C ALA A 200 -8.01 3.29 -21.65
N LYS A 201 -7.09 4.04 -22.29
CA LYS A 201 -6.96 4.11 -23.74
C LYS A 201 -6.67 2.73 -24.35
N PHE A 202 -5.86 1.91 -23.70
CA PHE A 202 -5.62 0.52 -24.08
C PHE A 202 -6.92 -0.29 -24.09
N TRP A 203 -7.63 -0.37 -22.96
CA TRP A 203 -8.85 -1.17 -22.85
C TRP A 203 -9.99 -0.70 -23.75
N LEU A 204 -10.18 0.61 -23.88
CA LEU A 204 -11.15 1.19 -24.81
C LEU A 204 -10.77 0.96 -26.29
N SER A 205 -9.47 0.84 -26.57
CA SER A 205 -9.02 0.41 -27.90
C SER A 205 -9.33 -1.06 -28.13
N VAL A 206 -9.02 -1.95 -27.19
CA VAL A 206 -9.38 -3.38 -27.24
C VAL A 206 -10.88 -3.58 -27.51
N LEU A 207 -11.75 -2.80 -26.85
CA LEU A 207 -13.21 -2.89 -27.00
C LEU A 207 -13.75 -2.44 -28.38
N GLY A 208 -12.97 -1.73 -29.19
CA GLY A 208 -13.45 -1.18 -30.47
C GLY A 208 -13.79 0.32 -30.45
N VAL A 209 -13.89 0.94 -29.26
CA VAL A 209 -14.46 2.29 -29.11
C VAL A 209 -13.44 3.41 -29.30
N MET A 210 -12.14 3.11 -29.23
CA MET A 210 -11.04 4.01 -29.60
C MET A 210 -10.15 3.38 -30.67
N PRO A 211 -9.60 4.12 -31.64
CA PRO A 211 -8.56 3.59 -32.51
C PRO A 211 -7.23 3.49 -31.76
N TRP A 212 -6.39 2.51 -32.11
CA TRP A 212 -5.07 2.28 -31.50
C TRP A 212 -4.10 3.46 -31.58
N ASP A 213 -4.33 4.42 -32.49
CA ASP A 213 -3.47 5.60 -32.62
C ASP A 213 -3.57 6.57 -31.42
N ILE A 214 -4.57 6.45 -30.53
CA ILE A 214 -4.60 7.20 -29.27
C ILE A 214 -3.69 6.60 -28.18
N VAL A 215 -3.29 5.33 -28.32
CA VAL A 215 -2.48 4.64 -27.33
C VAL A 215 -1.02 5.02 -27.54
N ASN A 216 -0.30 5.35 -26.46
CA ASN A 216 1.14 5.55 -26.55
C ASN A 216 1.82 4.23 -26.95
N PRO A 217 2.96 4.26 -27.66
CA PRO A 217 3.57 3.03 -28.16
C PRO A 217 3.96 2.05 -27.06
N VAL A 218 3.68 0.77 -27.29
CA VAL A 218 4.08 -0.34 -26.41
C VAL A 218 4.83 -1.40 -27.23
N PRO A 219 6.03 -1.09 -27.76
CA PRO A 219 6.72 -1.94 -28.73
C PRO A 219 7.16 -3.30 -28.12
N PRO A 220 6.75 -4.44 -28.69
CA PRO A 220 7.22 -5.76 -28.23
C PRO A 220 8.72 -5.96 -28.49
N GLU A 221 9.34 -5.16 -29.36
CA GLU A 221 10.78 -5.24 -29.67
C GLU A 221 11.67 -4.94 -28.45
N LEU A 222 11.15 -4.26 -27.42
CA LEU A 222 11.88 -4.05 -26.17
C LEU A 222 12.28 -5.37 -25.48
N TRP A 223 11.50 -6.43 -25.69
CA TRP A 223 11.75 -7.74 -25.11
C TRP A 223 12.88 -8.52 -25.81
N LEU A 224 13.32 -8.07 -26.98
CA LEU A 224 14.48 -8.62 -27.69
C LEU A 224 15.80 -7.92 -27.33
N LEU A 225 15.74 -6.87 -26.50
CA LEU A 225 16.94 -6.14 -26.11
C LEU A 225 17.90 -7.06 -25.35
N PRO A 226 19.22 -6.99 -25.62
CA PRO A 226 20.20 -7.70 -24.82
C PRO A 226 20.12 -7.30 -23.34
N ASP A 227 20.39 -8.25 -22.43
CA ASP A 227 20.21 -8.05 -20.99
C ASP A 227 21.03 -6.88 -20.40
N TRP A 228 22.12 -6.50 -21.05
CA TRP A 228 22.97 -5.37 -20.63
C TRP A 228 22.33 -4.00 -20.89
N VAL A 229 21.27 -3.91 -21.69
CA VAL A 229 20.58 -2.64 -21.97
C VAL A 229 19.90 -2.14 -20.69
N PRO A 230 20.16 -0.88 -20.24
CA PRO A 230 19.73 -0.41 -18.92
C PRO A 230 18.21 -0.39 -18.70
N PHE A 231 17.42 -0.31 -19.77
CA PHE A 231 15.96 -0.24 -19.75
C PHE A 231 15.29 -1.52 -20.28
N ALA A 232 16.03 -2.61 -20.44
CA ALA A 232 15.46 -3.89 -20.86
C ALA A 232 14.35 -4.34 -19.88
N PRO A 233 13.21 -4.89 -20.36
CA PRO A 233 12.05 -5.19 -19.52
C PRO A 233 12.30 -6.11 -18.33
N TRP A 234 13.25 -7.04 -18.42
CA TRP A 234 13.59 -7.95 -17.32
C TRP A 234 14.04 -7.24 -16.03
N ARG A 235 14.47 -5.97 -16.16
CA ARG A 235 14.88 -5.10 -15.04
C ARG A 235 13.73 -4.34 -14.40
N TRP A 236 12.57 -4.32 -15.05
CA TRP A 236 11.41 -3.58 -14.54
C TRP A 236 10.80 -4.32 -13.37
N TRP A 237 10.14 -3.56 -12.48
CA TRP A 237 9.31 -4.15 -11.43
C TRP A 237 8.32 -5.15 -12.03
N ILE A 238 8.14 -6.27 -11.34
CA ILE A 238 7.44 -7.43 -11.90
C ILE A 238 5.99 -7.13 -12.29
N HIS A 239 5.28 -6.30 -11.53
CA HIS A 239 3.91 -5.88 -11.85
C HIS A 239 3.85 -5.10 -13.17
N ILE A 240 4.73 -4.12 -13.36
CA ILE A 240 4.79 -3.37 -14.63
C ILE A 240 5.25 -4.25 -15.77
N ARG A 241 6.24 -5.12 -15.55
CA ARG A 241 6.71 -6.08 -16.54
C ARG A 241 5.56 -6.97 -17.02
N GLN A 242 4.78 -7.52 -16.10
CA GLN A 242 3.68 -8.44 -16.42
C GLN A 242 2.44 -7.75 -17.00
N VAL A 243 2.23 -6.46 -16.75
CA VAL A 243 1.16 -5.69 -17.42
C VAL A 243 1.57 -5.30 -18.84
N PHE A 244 2.80 -4.80 -19.01
CA PHE A 244 3.27 -4.32 -20.32
C PHE A 244 3.61 -5.46 -21.29
N LEU A 245 3.85 -6.68 -20.80
CA LEU A 245 4.10 -7.87 -21.62
C LEU A 245 2.92 -8.18 -22.57
N PRO A 246 1.71 -8.55 -22.09
CA PRO A 246 0.56 -8.80 -22.96
C PRO A 246 0.07 -7.52 -23.66
N MET A 247 0.17 -6.36 -23.00
CA MET A 247 -0.18 -5.07 -23.61
C MET A 247 0.64 -4.81 -24.89
N SER A 248 1.94 -5.09 -24.87
CA SER A 248 2.82 -4.90 -26.02
C SER A 248 2.44 -5.78 -27.21
N TRP A 249 2.05 -7.02 -26.92
CA TRP A 249 1.63 -7.98 -27.94
C TRP A 249 0.33 -7.56 -28.62
N VAL A 250 -0.68 -7.18 -27.83
CA VAL A 250 -1.98 -6.74 -28.32
C VAL A 250 -1.85 -5.42 -29.08
N TRP A 251 -1.08 -4.46 -28.55
CA TRP A 251 -0.82 -3.17 -29.20
C TRP A 251 -0.13 -3.34 -30.56
N SER A 252 0.87 -4.22 -30.64
CA SER A 252 1.60 -4.48 -31.89
C SER A 252 0.69 -4.98 -33.01
N ARG A 253 -0.23 -5.88 -32.67
CA ARG A 253 -1.23 -6.44 -33.58
C ARG A 253 -2.39 -5.50 -33.86
N ARG A 254 -2.55 -4.45 -33.05
CA ARG A 254 -3.69 -3.55 -33.06
C ARG A 254 -5.01 -4.33 -33.06
N TRP A 255 -5.07 -5.42 -32.29
CA TRP A 255 -6.25 -6.26 -32.23
C TRP A 255 -7.43 -5.47 -31.65
N GLN A 256 -8.62 -5.65 -32.23
CA GLN A 256 -9.81 -4.91 -31.81
C GLN A 256 -11.04 -5.79 -31.90
N TYR A 257 -11.91 -5.70 -30.90
CA TYR A 257 -13.21 -6.33 -30.99
C TYR A 257 -14.09 -5.61 -32.02
N PRO A 258 -14.79 -6.33 -32.92
CA PRO A 258 -15.67 -5.71 -33.90
C PRO A 258 -16.77 -4.86 -33.26
N LEU A 259 -17.03 -3.68 -33.82
CA LEU A 259 -18.12 -2.82 -33.36
C LEU A 259 -19.48 -3.49 -33.59
N CYS A 260 -20.29 -3.51 -32.54
CA CYS A 260 -21.71 -3.87 -32.55
C CYS A 260 -22.55 -2.63 -32.17
N ASP A 261 -23.87 -2.76 -32.11
CA ASP A 261 -24.73 -1.61 -31.80
C ASP A 261 -24.44 -1.03 -30.40
N LEU A 262 -24.23 -1.89 -29.39
CA LEU A 262 -23.88 -1.45 -28.05
C LEU A 262 -22.53 -0.70 -28.01
N THR A 263 -21.48 -1.23 -28.65
CA THR A 263 -20.16 -0.56 -28.62
C THR A 263 -20.13 0.68 -29.51
N ARG A 264 -20.97 0.78 -30.54
CA ARG A 264 -21.21 2.05 -31.26
C ARG A 264 -21.88 3.09 -30.36
N ASP A 265 -22.88 2.70 -29.59
CA ASP A 265 -23.55 3.60 -28.64
C ASP A 265 -22.57 4.09 -27.56
N ILE A 266 -21.84 3.17 -26.91
CA ILE A 266 -20.79 3.52 -25.93
C ILE A 266 -19.77 4.48 -26.54
N ARG A 267 -19.35 4.23 -27.78
CA ARG A 267 -18.42 5.12 -28.49
C ARG A 267 -19.00 6.53 -28.65
N GLN A 268 -20.29 6.71 -28.93
CA GLN A 268 -20.91 8.04 -28.99
C GLN A 268 -21.08 8.66 -27.59
N GLU A 269 -21.26 7.84 -26.56
CA GLU A 269 -21.49 8.28 -25.18
C GLU A 269 -20.22 8.80 -24.47
N LEU A 270 -19.03 8.25 -24.79
CA LEU A 270 -17.79 8.54 -24.06
C LEU A 270 -17.08 9.85 -24.44
N PHE A 271 -17.43 10.46 -25.58
CA PHE A 271 -16.75 11.65 -26.10
C PHE A 271 -17.68 12.86 -26.15
N VAL A 272 -17.10 14.04 -25.95
CA VAL A 272 -17.83 15.33 -25.98
C VAL A 272 -18.23 15.72 -27.42
N GLN A 273 -17.43 15.30 -28.41
CA GLN A 273 -17.67 15.57 -29.83
C GLN A 273 -17.86 14.26 -30.60
N PRO A 274 -18.53 14.28 -31.77
CA PRO A 274 -18.69 13.11 -32.61
C PRO A 274 -17.34 12.42 -32.88
N PRO A 275 -17.22 11.10 -32.65
CA PRO A 275 -15.97 10.35 -32.80
C PRO A 275 -15.31 10.49 -34.17
N GLU A 276 -16.11 10.69 -35.22
CA GLU A 276 -15.66 10.81 -36.61
C GLU A 276 -14.91 12.12 -36.87
N LEU A 277 -15.06 13.12 -35.99
CA LEU A 277 -14.43 14.43 -36.08
C LEU A 277 -13.16 14.54 -35.20
N ILE A 278 -12.84 13.51 -34.42
CA ILE A 278 -11.70 13.51 -33.50
C ILE A 278 -10.43 13.03 -34.23
N ASP A 279 -9.37 13.83 -34.18
CA ASP A 279 -8.02 13.35 -34.48
C ASP A 279 -7.43 12.64 -33.25
N PHE A 280 -7.78 11.37 -33.07
CA PHE A 280 -7.35 10.57 -31.91
C PHE A 280 -5.83 10.54 -31.72
N SER A 281 -5.07 10.65 -32.81
CA SER A 281 -3.61 10.58 -32.77
C SER A 281 -2.97 11.78 -32.05
N ALA A 282 -3.66 12.93 -32.04
CA ALA A 282 -3.25 14.14 -31.33
C ALA A 282 -3.50 14.05 -29.81
N HIS A 283 -4.28 13.07 -29.34
CA HIS A 283 -4.69 12.96 -27.93
C HIS A 283 -3.95 11.86 -27.15
N ARG A 284 -2.85 11.31 -27.68
CA ARG A 284 -2.01 10.32 -26.94
C ARG A 284 -1.61 10.79 -25.55
N ASN A 285 -1.27 12.08 -25.42
CA ASN A 285 -0.81 12.70 -24.17
C ASN A 285 -1.83 13.67 -23.55
N SER A 286 -3.07 13.65 -24.03
CA SER A 286 -4.17 14.36 -23.37
C SER A 286 -4.60 13.54 -22.15
N ILE A 287 -4.25 14.02 -20.96
CA ILE A 287 -4.53 13.38 -19.68
C ILE A 287 -5.17 14.42 -18.76
N SER A 288 -6.27 14.04 -18.11
CA SER A 288 -6.93 14.85 -17.10
C SER A 288 -5.95 15.19 -15.97
N PRO A 289 -5.91 16.43 -15.47
CA PRO A 289 -5.10 16.77 -14.29
C PRO A 289 -5.41 15.92 -13.06
N ARG A 290 -6.65 15.41 -12.93
CA ARG A 290 -7.06 14.52 -11.83
C ARG A 290 -6.46 13.11 -11.91
N ASP A 291 -6.05 12.69 -13.10
CA ASP A 291 -5.49 11.36 -13.37
C ASP A 291 -3.96 11.40 -13.57
N ASN A 292 -3.35 12.59 -13.54
CA ASN A 292 -1.95 12.78 -13.94
C ASN A 292 -1.01 12.91 -12.73
N TYR A 293 -1.08 11.94 -11.82
CA TYR A 293 -0.27 11.87 -10.60
C TYR A 293 1.24 11.88 -10.90
N HIS A 294 1.66 11.04 -11.86
CA HIS A 294 3.03 10.95 -12.36
C HIS A 294 3.08 11.31 -13.85
N SER A 295 3.23 12.60 -14.13
CA SER A 295 3.35 13.10 -15.50
C SER A 295 4.48 12.42 -16.26
N LYS A 296 4.18 11.94 -17.48
CA LYS A 296 5.22 11.38 -18.37
C LYS A 296 6.36 12.38 -18.53
N SER A 297 7.57 11.90 -18.33
CA SER A 297 8.75 12.73 -18.45
C SER A 297 8.93 13.25 -19.88
N TRP A 298 9.73 14.31 -20.02
CA TRP A 298 10.16 14.79 -21.35
C TRP A 298 10.88 13.70 -22.14
N LEU A 299 11.62 12.81 -21.45
CA LEU A 299 12.37 11.72 -22.05
C LEU A 299 11.42 10.69 -22.66
N LEU A 300 10.42 10.24 -21.89
CA LEU A 300 9.43 9.28 -22.38
C LEU A 300 8.57 9.88 -23.50
N ASN A 301 8.15 11.13 -23.39
CA ASN A 301 7.41 11.80 -24.46
C ASN A 301 8.23 11.90 -25.76
N THR A 302 9.53 12.18 -25.64
CA THR A 302 10.44 12.20 -26.81
C THR A 302 10.61 10.80 -27.39
N ALA A 303 10.79 9.77 -26.56
CA ALA A 303 10.88 8.39 -26.99
C ALA A 303 9.60 7.94 -27.72
N ASN A 304 8.43 8.20 -27.16
CA ASN A 304 7.14 7.92 -27.79
C ASN A 304 6.99 8.64 -29.13
N TRP A 305 7.39 9.92 -29.21
CA TRP A 305 7.37 10.66 -30.46
C TRP A 305 8.29 10.04 -31.51
N LEU A 306 9.52 9.66 -31.15
CA LEU A 306 10.45 8.97 -32.04
C LEU A 306 9.89 7.62 -32.50
N ILE A 307 9.25 6.87 -31.60
CA ILE A 307 8.66 5.58 -31.95
C ILE A 307 7.54 5.76 -32.97
N VAL A 308 6.61 6.69 -32.74
CA VAL A 308 5.48 6.95 -33.63
C VAL A 308 5.92 7.51 -34.98
N ASN A 309 6.81 8.49 -35.00
CA ASN A 309 7.11 9.28 -36.20
C ASN A 309 8.35 8.82 -36.96
N ILE A 310 9.21 7.99 -36.35
CA ILE A 310 10.44 7.51 -36.99
C ILE A 310 10.50 5.98 -37.00
N TRP A 311 10.42 5.33 -35.83
CA TRP A 311 10.59 3.89 -35.73
C TRP A 311 9.50 3.13 -36.50
N ASN A 312 8.23 3.35 -36.15
CA ASN A 312 7.09 2.67 -36.76
C ASN A 312 7.02 2.84 -38.29
N PRO A 313 7.15 4.05 -38.87
CA PRO A 313 7.02 4.23 -40.32
C PRO A 313 8.26 3.81 -41.11
N TYR A 314 9.48 3.86 -40.55
CA TYR A 314 10.70 3.72 -41.35
C TYR A 314 11.64 2.60 -40.91
N LEU A 315 11.66 2.22 -39.63
CA LEU A 315 12.67 1.30 -39.06
C LEU A 315 12.09 -0.03 -38.58
N ARG A 316 10.78 -0.07 -38.29
CA ARG A 316 10.09 -1.24 -37.76
C ARG A 316 9.70 -2.20 -38.88
N HIS A 317 10.61 -3.12 -39.21
CA HIS A 317 10.38 -4.12 -40.26
C HIS A 317 9.63 -5.36 -39.76
N ASP A 318 8.77 -5.93 -40.61
CA ASP A 318 7.89 -7.08 -40.27
C ASP A 318 8.62 -8.27 -39.63
N LYS A 319 9.82 -8.60 -40.11
CA LYS A 319 10.61 -9.73 -39.54
C LYS A 319 10.98 -9.50 -38.07
N LEU A 320 11.35 -8.27 -37.71
CA LEU A 320 11.69 -7.91 -36.34
C LEU A 320 10.42 -7.95 -35.47
N THR A 321 9.34 -7.37 -35.97
CA THR A 321 8.03 -7.38 -35.32
C THR A 321 7.55 -8.80 -35.04
N THR A 322 7.55 -9.69 -36.05
CA THR A 322 7.13 -11.09 -35.90
C THR A 322 8.00 -11.85 -34.90
N ALA A 323 9.33 -11.63 -34.91
CA ALA A 323 10.22 -12.25 -33.94
C ALA A 323 9.95 -11.76 -32.51
N ALA A 324 9.72 -10.45 -32.34
CA ALA A 324 9.42 -9.86 -31.05
C ALA A 324 8.07 -10.36 -30.50
N GLU A 325 7.04 -10.40 -31.35
CA GLU A 325 5.72 -10.89 -30.97
C GLU A 325 5.71 -12.39 -30.64
N ALA A 326 6.52 -13.19 -31.33
CA ALA A 326 6.69 -14.61 -31.02
C ALA A 326 7.38 -14.78 -29.66
N TRP A 327 8.44 -14.01 -29.39
CA TRP A 327 9.13 -14.04 -28.10
C TRP A 327 8.25 -13.58 -26.93
N VAL A 328 7.52 -12.48 -27.11
CA VAL A 328 6.57 -12.00 -26.11
C VAL A 328 5.48 -13.04 -25.85
N TYR A 329 4.96 -13.70 -26.88
CA TYR A 329 3.96 -14.77 -26.70
C TYR A 329 4.53 -15.96 -25.91
N ASP A 330 5.76 -16.37 -26.19
CA ASP A 330 6.45 -17.44 -25.44
C ASP A 330 6.58 -17.09 -23.95
N LEU A 331 6.98 -15.85 -23.63
CA LEU A 331 7.02 -15.34 -22.26
C LEU A 331 5.64 -15.33 -21.58
N ILE A 332 4.58 -14.98 -22.32
CA ILE A 332 3.19 -15.03 -21.81
C ILE A 332 2.78 -16.47 -21.51
N GLN A 333 3.13 -17.44 -22.37
CA GLN A 333 2.84 -18.85 -22.11
C GLN A 333 3.53 -19.35 -20.85
N HIS A 334 4.79 -18.95 -20.62
CA HIS A 334 5.48 -19.27 -19.38
C HIS A 334 4.84 -18.60 -18.15
N GLU A 335 4.37 -17.36 -18.29
CA GLU A 335 3.62 -16.67 -17.24
C GLU A 335 2.26 -17.32 -16.96
N ASP A 336 1.64 -17.96 -17.96
CA ASP A 336 0.40 -18.70 -17.76
C ASP A 336 0.67 -20.07 -17.11
N GLU A 337 1.72 -20.78 -17.52
CA GLU A 337 1.99 -22.13 -17.03
C GLU A 337 2.53 -22.16 -15.58
N ASN A 338 3.46 -21.27 -15.23
CA ASN A 338 4.14 -21.27 -13.93
C ASN A 338 3.24 -21.05 -12.69
N PRO A 339 2.21 -20.18 -12.75
CA PRO A 339 1.21 -19.99 -11.70
C PRO A 339 -0.13 -20.68 -12.06
N GLU A 340 -0.10 -21.68 -12.94
CA GLU A 340 -1.28 -22.46 -13.33
C GLU A 340 -2.48 -21.63 -13.84
N TYR A 341 -2.21 -20.55 -14.58
CA TYR A 341 -3.17 -19.64 -15.20
C TYR A 341 -3.85 -18.67 -14.21
N VAL A 342 -3.41 -18.62 -12.94
CA VAL A 342 -3.77 -17.55 -12.00
C VAL A 342 -3.12 -16.22 -12.40
N ASN A 343 -1.89 -16.29 -12.91
CA ASN A 343 -0.98 -15.17 -13.16
C ASN A 343 -0.63 -14.36 -11.90
N LEU A 344 0.20 -13.32 -12.06
CA LEU A 344 0.59 -12.42 -10.96
C LEU A 344 -0.60 -11.74 -10.26
N GLY A 345 -1.55 -11.18 -11.02
CA GLY A 345 -2.64 -10.41 -10.42
C GLY A 345 -3.78 -10.05 -11.39
N PRO A 346 -4.75 -9.26 -10.90
CA PRO A 346 -6.03 -9.00 -11.56
C PRO A 346 -5.92 -8.06 -12.78
N VAL A 347 -4.75 -7.48 -13.03
CA VAL A 347 -4.51 -6.64 -14.22
C VAL A 347 -3.95 -7.46 -15.37
N ASN A 348 -2.90 -8.26 -15.13
CA ASN A 348 -2.31 -9.05 -16.20
C ASN A 348 -3.13 -10.31 -16.52
N ALA A 349 -3.84 -10.91 -15.55
CA ALA A 349 -4.67 -12.09 -15.82
C ALA A 349 -5.72 -11.87 -16.93
N PRO A 350 -6.55 -10.80 -16.91
CA PRO A 350 -7.46 -10.51 -18.02
C PRO A 350 -6.76 -10.21 -19.36
N MET A 351 -5.55 -9.64 -19.33
CA MET A 351 -4.77 -9.35 -20.55
C MET A 351 -4.14 -10.62 -21.14
N ASN A 352 -3.63 -11.53 -20.32
CA ASN A 352 -3.14 -12.83 -20.76
C ASN A 352 -4.29 -13.70 -21.29
N THR A 353 -5.44 -13.68 -20.62
CA THR A 353 -6.67 -14.32 -21.12
C THR A 353 -7.03 -13.81 -22.52
N LEU A 354 -6.92 -12.49 -22.75
CA LEU A 354 -7.16 -11.89 -24.07
C LEU A 354 -6.15 -12.39 -25.11
N VAL A 355 -4.86 -12.45 -24.79
CA VAL A 355 -3.84 -12.99 -25.69
C VAL A 355 -4.12 -14.46 -26.03
N CYS A 356 -4.49 -15.26 -25.02
CA CYS A 356 -4.89 -16.66 -25.21
C CYS A 356 -6.11 -16.77 -26.14
N TYR A 357 -7.14 -15.94 -25.96
CA TYR A 357 -8.30 -15.91 -26.85
C TYR A 357 -7.90 -15.59 -28.29
N ILE A 358 -7.09 -14.54 -28.50
CA ILE A 358 -6.68 -14.09 -29.85
C ILE A 358 -5.85 -15.17 -30.55
N GLN A 359 -4.93 -15.82 -29.83
CA GLN A 359 -3.96 -16.73 -30.42
C GLN A 359 -4.45 -18.19 -30.50
N GLN A 360 -5.17 -18.68 -29.49
CA GLN A 360 -5.60 -20.08 -29.37
C GLN A 360 -7.12 -20.28 -29.56
N GLY A 361 -7.91 -19.20 -29.47
CA GLY A 361 -9.35 -19.24 -29.64
C GLY A 361 -10.14 -19.65 -28.39
N PRO A 362 -11.47 -19.41 -28.38
CA PRO A 362 -12.33 -19.54 -27.19
C PRO A 362 -12.53 -20.98 -26.70
N LYS A 363 -12.20 -21.98 -27.53
CA LYS A 363 -12.41 -23.40 -27.22
C LYS A 363 -11.13 -24.12 -26.77
N SER A 364 -10.03 -23.39 -26.64
CA SER A 364 -8.76 -23.98 -26.17
C SER A 364 -8.85 -24.35 -24.69
N THR A 365 -8.09 -25.38 -24.29
CA THR A 365 -7.99 -25.77 -22.87
C THR A 365 -7.37 -24.64 -22.03
N ALA A 366 -6.41 -23.91 -22.58
CA ALA A 366 -5.82 -22.74 -21.94
C ALA A 366 -6.87 -21.66 -21.66
N MET A 367 -7.77 -21.38 -22.62
CA MET A 367 -8.87 -20.43 -22.40
C MET A 367 -9.80 -20.88 -21.26
N ALA A 368 -10.15 -22.16 -21.21
CA ALA A 368 -11.00 -22.67 -20.13
C ALA A 368 -10.36 -22.51 -18.74
N ARG A 369 -9.03 -22.70 -18.64
CA ARG A 369 -8.28 -22.49 -17.39
C ARG A 369 -8.22 -21.02 -16.99
N HIS A 370 -7.92 -20.13 -17.94
CA HIS A 370 -7.96 -18.69 -17.71
C HIS A 370 -9.33 -18.25 -17.19
N LEU A 371 -10.42 -18.65 -17.85
CA LEU A 371 -11.77 -18.28 -17.42
C LEU A 371 -12.14 -18.81 -16.03
N ASP A 372 -11.67 -20.01 -15.65
CA ASP A 372 -11.86 -20.55 -14.30
C ASP A 372 -11.11 -19.70 -13.25
N HIS A 373 -9.84 -19.37 -13.51
CA HIS A 373 -9.01 -18.61 -12.58
C HIS A 373 -9.32 -17.11 -12.51
N LEU A 374 -9.99 -16.54 -13.53
CA LEU A 374 -10.54 -15.18 -13.40
C LEU A 374 -11.59 -15.08 -12.28
N MET A 375 -12.21 -16.19 -11.87
CA MET A 375 -13.14 -16.20 -10.74
C MET A 375 -12.43 -16.05 -9.39
N ASP A 376 -11.15 -16.38 -9.30
CA ASP A 376 -10.36 -16.36 -8.06
C ASP A 376 -10.18 -14.92 -7.54
N TYR A 377 -10.32 -13.94 -8.42
CA TYR A 377 -10.23 -12.52 -8.10
C TYR A 377 -11.56 -11.92 -7.66
N LEU A 378 -12.70 -12.62 -7.76
CA LEU A 378 -14.01 -12.03 -7.49
C LEU A 378 -14.45 -12.27 -6.05
N TRP A 379 -14.88 -11.20 -5.40
CA TRP A 379 -15.31 -11.24 -4.01
C TRP A 379 -16.72 -10.70 -3.83
N LYS A 380 -17.63 -11.52 -3.30
CA LYS A 380 -18.99 -11.09 -2.97
C LYS A 380 -19.04 -10.58 -1.52
N LYS A 381 -19.51 -9.34 -1.36
CA LYS A 381 -19.80 -8.70 -0.07
C LYS A 381 -21.23 -8.13 0.00
N ASP A 382 -21.61 -7.50 1.10
CA ASP A 382 -22.92 -6.88 1.31
C ASP A 382 -23.29 -5.81 0.26
N GLU A 383 -22.31 -5.02 -0.20
CA GLU A 383 -22.49 -3.95 -1.20
C GLU A 383 -22.45 -4.43 -2.67
N GLY A 384 -22.17 -5.72 -2.93
CA GLY A 384 -22.06 -6.25 -4.28
C GLY A 384 -20.87 -7.18 -4.48
N MET A 385 -20.45 -7.37 -5.72
CA MET A 385 -19.28 -8.17 -6.09
C MET A 385 -18.15 -7.29 -6.61
N LEU A 386 -17.02 -7.30 -5.90
CA LEU A 386 -15.80 -6.58 -6.24
C LEU A 386 -14.76 -7.51 -6.87
N MET A 387 -13.66 -6.94 -7.35
CA MET A 387 -12.46 -7.67 -7.76
C MET A 387 -11.32 -7.33 -6.80
N ASN A 388 -10.73 -8.36 -6.19
CA ASN A 388 -9.57 -8.27 -5.29
C ASN A 388 -8.31 -7.81 -6.05
N GLY A 389 -7.38 -7.17 -5.34
CA GLY A 389 -6.09 -6.69 -5.85
C GLY A 389 -5.08 -7.80 -6.21
N THR A 390 -5.34 -9.02 -5.73
CA THR A 390 -4.69 -10.30 -6.03
C THR A 390 -5.74 -11.41 -5.94
N ASN A 391 -5.38 -12.69 -6.03
CA ASN A 391 -6.31 -13.80 -5.76
C ASN A 391 -6.60 -14.00 -4.24
N GLY A 392 -6.29 -13.00 -3.41
CA GLY A 392 -6.51 -12.92 -1.96
C GLY A 392 -5.22 -12.64 -1.18
N ALA A 393 -5.32 -12.41 0.13
CA ALA A 393 -4.16 -12.21 1.01
C ALA A 393 -3.98 -13.36 2.02
N GLN A 394 -4.26 -14.59 1.61
CA GLN A 394 -4.49 -15.73 2.51
C GLN A 394 -3.27 -16.03 3.39
N VAL A 395 -2.07 -16.09 2.81
CA VAL A 395 -0.84 -16.36 3.56
C VAL A 395 -0.44 -15.16 4.43
N TRP A 396 -0.55 -13.95 3.89
CA TRP A 396 -0.28 -12.71 4.63
C TRP A 396 -1.13 -12.57 5.90
N ASP A 397 -2.45 -12.64 5.76
CA ASP A 397 -3.39 -12.51 6.87
C ASP A 397 -3.23 -13.63 7.89
N THR A 398 -2.98 -14.86 7.43
CA THR A 398 -2.77 -16.01 8.31
C THR A 398 -1.48 -15.86 9.11
N ALA A 399 -0.40 -15.40 8.48
CA ALA A 399 0.88 -15.16 9.16
C ALA A 399 0.72 -14.12 10.27
N PHE A 400 0.12 -12.97 9.98
CA PHE A 400 -0.11 -11.94 11.00
C PHE A 400 -1.10 -12.35 12.07
N SER A 401 -2.15 -13.09 11.72
CA SER A 401 -3.11 -13.63 12.69
C SER A 401 -2.42 -14.53 13.71
N ILE A 402 -1.51 -15.40 13.26
CA ILE A 402 -0.70 -16.24 14.14
C ILE A 402 0.14 -15.36 15.07
N GLN A 403 0.88 -14.39 14.54
CA GLN A 403 1.77 -13.54 15.33
C GLN A 403 1.00 -12.75 16.38
N ALA A 404 -0.10 -12.11 15.99
CA ALA A 404 -0.94 -11.35 16.92
C ALA A 404 -1.45 -12.22 18.08
N ILE A 405 -1.86 -13.47 17.82
CA ILE A 405 -2.32 -14.38 18.86
C ILE A 405 -1.14 -14.85 19.74
N VAL A 406 0.02 -15.14 19.14
CA VAL A 406 1.22 -15.54 19.89
C VAL A 406 1.71 -14.43 20.80
N ASP A 407 1.81 -13.19 20.31
CA ASP A 407 2.32 -12.03 21.06
C ASP A 407 1.44 -11.68 22.28
N THR A 408 0.18 -12.11 22.28
CA THR A 408 -0.74 -11.92 23.43
C THR A 408 -0.62 -13.03 24.48
N GLY A 409 0.20 -14.06 24.25
CA GLY A 409 0.32 -15.25 25.10
C GLY A 409 -0.86 -16.22 24.97
N LEU A 410 -1.83 -15.95 24.09
CA LEU A 410 -3.01 -16.80 23.92
C LEU A 410 -2.72 -18.10 23.15
N ALA A 411 -1.55 -18.21 22.52
CA ALA A 411 -1.13 -19.44 21.86
C ALA A 411 -0.87 -20.61 22.83
N ASP A 412 -0.58 -20.31 24.11
CA ASP A 412 -0.44 -21.29 25.19
C ASP A 412 -1.80 -21.80 25.72
N ASP A 413 -2.88 -21.08 25.41
CA ASP A 413 -4.22 -21.43 25.88
C ASP A 413 -4.80 -22.59 25.03
N PRO A 414 -5.16 -23.73 25.63
CA PRO A 414 -5.72 -24.88 24.91
C PRO A 414 -6.98 -24.56 24.11
N ARG A 415 -7.69 -23.46 24.43
CA ARG A 415 -8.88 -23.01 23.69
C ARG A 415 -8.56 -22.58 22.26
N TYR A 416 -7.39 -21.99 22.02
CA TYR A 416 -7.01 -21.44 20.71
C TYR A 416 -6.05 -22.35 19.94
N GLN A 417 -5.48 -23.36 20.61
CA GLN A 417 -4.58 -24.32 19.98
C GLN A 417 -5.16 -24.98 18.72
N PRO A 418 -6.43 -25.42 18.64
CA PRO A 418 -6.96 -26.03 17.41
C PRO A 418 -6.95 -25.07 16.20
N THR A 419 -7.26 -23.79 16.43
CA THR A 419 -7.22 -22.75 15.40
C THR A 419 -5.79 -22.51 14.93
N LEU A 420 -4.85 -22.37 15.86
CA LEU A 420 -3.45 -22.13 15.52
C LEU A 420 -2.77 -23.34 14.88
N MET A 421 -3.15 -24.56 15.26
CA MET A 421 -2.70 -25.79 14.59
C MET A 421 -3.13 -25.82 13.12
N LYS A 422 -4.39 -25.45 12.84
CA LYS A 422 -4.88 -25.34 11.46
C LYS A 422 -4.18 -24.24 10.68
N ALA A 423 -3.91 -23.09 11.31
CA ALA A 423 -3.15 -22.01 10.68
C ALA A 423 -1.69 -22.42 10.38
N LEU A 424 -1.06 -23.21 11.27
CA LEU A 424 0.26 -23.78 11.04
C LEU A 424 0.26 -24.80 9.89
N GLU A 425 -0.74 -25.69 9.84
CA GLU A 425 -0.95 -26.62 8.72
C GLU A 425 -1.13 -25.87 7.39
N PHE A 426 -1.89 -24.77 7.40
CA PHE A 426 -2.05 -23.92 6.23
C PHE A 426 -0.73 -23.34 5.73
N LEU A 427 0.07 -22.73 6.63
CA LEU A 427 1.39 -22.20 6.26
C LEU A 427 2.35 -23.32 5.80
N GLU A 428 2.29 -24.50 6.41
CA GLU A 428 3.07 -25.65 5.97
C GLU A 428 2.76 -26.01 4.52
N GLU A 429 1.48 -26.13 4.17
CA GLU A 429 1.00 -26.46 2.83
C GLU A 429 1.38 -25.39 1.81
N HIS A 430 1.36 -24.12 2.24
CA HIS A 430 1.52 -22.95 1.39
C HIS A 430 2.97 -22.50 1.16
N GLN A 431 3.95 -23.13 1.82
CA GLN A 431 5.34 -22.91 1.46
C GLN A 431 5.61 -23.47 0.05
N ILE A 432 6.21 -22.66 -0.82
CA ILE A 432 6.56 -23.03 -2.18
C ILE A 432 7.71 -24.06 -2.15
N ARG A 433 7.57 -25.18 -2.87
CA ARG A 433 8.50 -26.33 -2.78
C ARG A 433 9.44 -26.48 -3.96
N ASP A 434 9.22 -25.68 -4.99
CA ASP A 434 9.80 -25.82 -6.30
C ASP A 434 10.01 -24.45 -6.92
N ASP A 435 11.06 -24.32 -7.74
CA ASP A 435 11.28 -23.14 -8.56
C ASP A 435 10.45 -23.19 -9.85
N CYS A 436 10.26 -22.04 -10.49
CA CYS A 436 9.57 -21.96 -11.77
C CYS A 436 10.28 -22.80 -12.84
N ARG A 437 9.49 -23.39 -13.75
CA ARG A 437 10.06 -23.99 -14.95
C ARG A 437 10.69 -22.90 -15.81
N GLU A 438 11.91 -23.14 -16.27
CA GLU A 438 12.63 -22.22 -17.16
C GLU A 438 12.76 -20.80 -16.56
N GLN A 439 12.90 -20.73 -15.23
CA GLN A 439 12.92 -19.51 -14.43
C GLN A 439 13.79 -18.38 -14.99
N GLY A 440 14.99 -18.69 -15.50
CA GLY A 440 15.92 -17.71 -16.06
C GLY A 440 15.42 -17.05 -17.34
N ILE A 441 14.68 -17.79 -18.18
CA ILE A 441 14.04 -17.25 -19.40
C ILE A 441 12.90 -16.30 -19.02
N CYS A 442 12.15 -16.65 -17.97
CA CYS A 442 10.98 -15.93 -17.52
C CYS A 442 11.31 -14.73 -16.60
N TYR A 443 12.60 -14.47 -16.38
CA TYR A 443 13.10 -13.44 -15.47
C TYR A 443 12.54 -13.58 -14.05
N ARG A 444 12.24 -14.79 -13.59
CA ARG A 444 11.70 -15.01 -12.23
C ARG A 444 12.85 -15.12 -11.23
N HIS A 445 12.69 -14.56 -10.04
CA HIS A 445 13.58 -14.87 -8.92
C HIS A 445 13.34 -16.31 -8.43
N TYR A 446 14.31 -16.88 -7.71
CA TYR A 446 14.11 -18.19 -7.08
C TYR A 446 12.93 -18.11 -6.11
N ARG A 447 12.26 -19.22 -5.85
CA ARG A 447 11.06 -19.23 -4.98
C ARG A 447 10.94 -20.44 -4.07
N LYS A 448 11.75 -21.49 -4.25
CA LYS A 448 11.76 -22.64 -3.32
C LYS A 448 12.04 -22.15 -1.89
N GLY A 449 11.16 -22.52 -0.97
CA GLY A 449 11.21 -22.12 0.44
C GLY A 449 10.41 -20.86 0.79
N ALA A 450 9.97 -20.09 -0.21
CA ALA A 450 9.24 -18.85 0.01
C ALA A 450 7.78 -19.09 0.42
N TRP A 451 7.19 -18.05 1.02
CA TRP A 451 5.75 -17.89 1.14
C TRP A 451 5.27 -16.76 0.22
N PRO A 452 4.18 -16.97 -0.54
CA PRO A 452 3.57 -15.93 -1.35
C PRO A 452 2.69 -15.02 -0.50
N PHE A 453 2.21 -13.92 -1.08
CA PHE A 453 1.19 -13.06 -0.46
C PHE A 453 -0.15 -13.79 -0.32
N SER A 454 -0.56 -14.47 -1.39
CA SER A 454 -1.88 -15.09 -1.53
C SER A 454 -1.85 -16.60 -1.28
N THR A 455 -1.62 -17.39 -2.33
CA THR A 455 -1.65 -18.87 -2.30
C THR A 455 -0.42 -19.46 -2.98
N ARG A 456 -0.07 -20.71 -2.61
CA ARG A 456 1.04 -21.43 -3.25
C ARG A 456 0.86 -21.56 -4.76
N GLN A 457 -0.38 -21.68 -5.24
CA GLN A 457 -0.70 -21.79 -6.67
C GLN A 457 -0.31 -20.53 -7.44
N GLN A 458 -0.56 -19.33 -6.89
CA GLN A 458 -0.08 -18.07 -7.49
C GLN A 458 1.46 -18.09 -7.56
N GLY A 459 2.11 -18.60 -6.52
CA GLY A 459 3.50 -19.07 -6.60
C GLY A 459 4.54 -17.98 -6.85
N TYR A 460 4.24 -16.74 -6.45
CA TYR A 460 5.19 -15.63 -6.44
C TYR A 460 5.83 -15.51 -5.07
N ALA A 461 7.17 -15.64 -5.00
CA ALA A 461 7.90 -15.34 -3.77
C ALA A 461 7.78 -13.85 -3.45
N VAL A 462 7.56 -13.53 -2.18
CA VAL A 462 7.57 -12.15 -1.67
C VAL A 462 8.38 -12.14 -0.39
N THR A 463 9.30 -11.18 -0.27
CA THR A 463 10.31 -11.19 0.80
C THR A 463 9.68 -11.03 2.19
N ASP A 464 8.76 -10.09 2.35
CA ASP A 464 8.03 -9.87 3.60
C ASP A 464 7.12 -11.05 3.95
N CYS A 465 6.34 -11.58 3.01
CA CYS A 465 5.46 -12.71 3.22
C CYS A 465 6.24 -13.96 3.63
N THR A 466 7.45 -14.13 3.07
CA THR A 466 8.38 -15.20 3.45
C THR A 466 8.92 -15.00 4.86
N ALA A 467 9.30 -13.76 5.22
CA ALA A 467 9.76 -13.44 6.56
C ALA A 467 8.67 -13.65 7.61
N GLU A 468 7.45 -13.17 7.36
CA GLU A 468 6.32 -13.30 8.27
C GLU A 468 5.84 -14.75 8.37
N GLY A 469 5.77 -15.48 7.25
CA GLY A 469 5.46 -16.91 7.25
C GLY A 469 6.48 -17.72 8.06
N LEU A 470 7.78 -17.45 7.85
CA LEU A 470 8.86 -18.08 8.61
C LEU A 470 8.77 -17.76 10.12
N LYS A 471 8.55 -16.49 10.47
CA LYS A 471 8.42 -16.03 11.85
C LYS A 471 7.24 -16.69 12.55
N SER A 472 6.07 -16.75 11.90
CA SER A 472 4.87 -17.40 12.43
C SER A 472 5.07 -18.89 12.67
N VAL A 473 5.70 -19.60 11.73
CA VAL A 473 6.04 -21.02 11.87
C VAL A 473 7.00 -21.24 13.03
N LEU A 474 8.09 -20.48 13.11
CA LEU A 474 9.07 -20.59 14.21
C LEU A 474 8.42 -20.32 15.57
N ALA A 475 7.58 -19.28 15.64
CA ALA A 475 6.89 -18.89 16.86
C ALA A 475 6.01 -20.04 17.39
N LEU A 476 5.12 -20.59 16.56
CA LEU A 476 4.25 -21.70 16.98
C LEU A 476 5.04 -22.97 17.28
N GLN A 477 5.96 -23.39 16.41
CA GLN A 477 6.74 -24.61 16.61
C GLN A 477 7.66 -24.56 17.85
N SER A 478 7.94 -23.37 18.39
CA SER A 478 8.69 -23.21 19.65
C SER A 478 7.84 -23.42 20.92
N ILE A 479 6.51 -23.39 20.80
CA ILE A 479 5.58 -23.51 21.92
C ILE A 479 5.25 -25.00 22.17
N PRO A 480 5.34 -25.51 23.42
CA PRO A 480 4.97 -26.88 23.72
C PRO A 480 3.53 -27.22 23.30
N GLY A 481 3.37 -28.27 22.50
CA GLY A 481 2.08 -28.73 22.01
C GLY A 481 1.84 -28.47 20.52
N TYR A 482 2.68 -27.66 19.86
CA TYR A 482 2.70 -27.54 18.41
C TYR A 482 3.78 -28.46 17.80
N PRO A 483 3.49 -29.16 16.69
CA PRO A 483 4.44 -30.07 16.04
C PRO A 483 5.38 -29.33 15.09
N ASN A 484 6.59 -29.87 14.92
CA ASN A 484 7.56 -29.41 13.92
C ASN A 484 7.21 -29.94 12.50
N ILE A 485 6.10 -29.48 11.93
CA ILE A 485 5.65 -29.95 10.60
C ILE A 485 6.39 -29.27 9.44
N VAL A 486 6.90 -28.05 9.65
CA VAL A 486 7.89 -27.43 8.76
C VAL A 486 9.27 -27.82 9.27
N THR A 487 9.94 -28.70 8.53
CA THR A 487 11.23 -29.27 8.91
C THR A 487 12.35 -28.23 8.86
N GLU A 488 13.44 -28.49 9.59
CA GLU A 488 14.62 -27.62 9.62
C GLU A 488 15.17 -27.31 8.22
N ASP A 489 15.28 -28.31 7.35
CA ASP A 489 15.72 -28.12 5.95
C ASP A 489 14.85 -27.11 5.20
N ARG A 490 13.53 -27.11 5.46
CA ARG A 490 12.58 -26.21 4.83
C ARG A 490 12.60 -24.81 5.43
N LEU A 491 12.89 -24.69 6.72
CA LEU A 491 13.16 -23.40 7.35
C LEU A 491 14.44 -22.79 6.77
N CYS A 492 15.48 -23.61 6.55
CA CYS A 492 16.70 -23.21 5.86
C CYS A 492 16.43 -22.80 4.40
N ASP A 493 15.57 -23.51 3.67
CA ASP A 493 15.13 -23.08 2.32
C ASP A 493 14.52 -21.65 2.37
N ALA A 494 13.66 -21.36 3.36
CA ALA A 494 13.08 -20.02 3.55
C ALA A 494 14.13 -18.95 3.87
N VAL A 495 15.10 -19.27 4.72
CA VAL A 495 16.22 -18.35 5.02
C VAL A 495 17.08 -18.11 3.77
N ASN A 496 17.38 -19.17 3.00
CA ASN A 496 18.18 -19.06 1.79
C ASN A 496 17.54 -18.13 0.75
N ILE A 497 16.22 -18.23 0.56
CA ILE A 497 15.53 -17.34 -0.37
C ILE A 497 15.57 -15.88 0.13
N LEU A 498 15.32 -15.61 1.42
CA LEU A 498 15.42 -14.27 2.00
C LEU A 498 16.81 -13.66 1.81
N LEU A 499 17.87 -14.43 2.11
CA LEU A 499 19.26 -13.99 1.91
C LEU A 499 19.60 -13.72 0.44
N SER A 500 18.95 -14.43 -0.49
CA SER A 500 19.15 -14.20 -1.93
C SER A 500 18.45 -12.95 -2.47
N MET A 501 17.52 -12.37 -1.69
CA MET A 501 16.71 -11.20 -2.05
C MET A 501 17.23 -9.90 -1.42
N GLN A 502 18.37 -9.96 -0.71
CA GLN A 502 19.03 -8.77 -0.19
C GLN A 502 19.74 -8.00 -1.30
N ASN A 503 19.42 -6.71 -1.43
CA ASN A 503 20.08 -5.81 -2.37
C ASN A 503 21.45 -5.36 -1.84
N ASN A 504 22.26 -4.78 -2.73
CA ASN A 504 23.60 -4.27 -2.39
C ASN A 504 23.59 -3.09 -1.39
N THR A 505 22.43 -2.52 -1.10
CA THR A 505 22.18 -1.52 -0.07
C THR A 505 22.03 -2.13 1.32
N GLY A 506 21.86 -3.46 1.42
CA GLY A 506 21.49 -4.16 2.65
C GLY A 506 19.98 -4.31 2.85
N GLY A 507 19.16 -3.54 2.14
CA GLY A 507 17.69 -3.63 2.17
C GLY A 507 17.14 -4.78 1.32
N CYS A 508 15.84 -5.02 1.44
CA CYS A 508 15.10 -5.99 0.63
C CYS A 508 13.98 -5.29 -0.17
N SER A 509 13.66 -5.88 -1.31
CA SER A 509 12.56 -5.46 -2.18
C SER A 509 11.35 -6.38 -2.01
N SER A 510 10.33 -6.27 -2.87
CA SER A 510 9.09 -7.04 -2.75
C SER A 510 9.21 -8.46 -3.32
N TYR A 511 9.23 -8.63 -4.64
CA TYR A 511 9.21 -9.95 -5.30
C TYR A 511 10.58 -10.40 -5.80
N GLU A 512 11.46 -9.45 -6.11
CA GLU A 512 12.75 -9.70 -6.75
C GLU A 512 13.77 -8.67 -6.26
N LEU A 513 15.06 -8.89 -6.56
CA LEU A 513 16.10 -7.88 -6.37
C LEU A 513 15.81 -6.62 -7.20
N ARG A 514 16.37 -5.48 -6.77
CA ARG A 514 16.49 -4.28 -7.60
C ARG A 514 17.40 -4.55 -8.80
N ARG A 515 16.78 -4.83 -9.94
CA ARG A 515 17.49 -5.14 -11.20
C ARG A 515 17.78 -3.93 -12.08
N GLY A 516 17.26 -2.75 -11.74
CA GLY A 516 17.40 -1.53 -12.53
C GLY A 516 17.69 -0.31 -11.65
N SER A 517 18.12 0.79 -12.27
CA SER A 517 18.25 2.06 -11.56
C SER A 517 16.89 2.73 -11.43
N GLU A 518 16.67 3.46 -10.33
CA GLU A 518 15.49 4.30 -10.10
C GLU A 518 15.29 5.37 -11.20
N HIS A 519 16.35 5.71 -11.96
CA HIS A 519 16.22 6.54 -13.16
C HIS A 519 15.29 5.95 -14.22
N LEU A 520 14.97 4.65 -14.17
CA LEU A 520 13.94 4.06 -15.01
C LEU A 520 12.55 4.66 -14.76
N GLU A 521 12.32 5.32 -13.63
CA GLU A 521 11.09 6.06 -13.36
C GLU A 521 10.84 7.19 -14.37
N TYR A 522 11.88 7.70 -15.06
CA TYR A 522 11.70 8.59 -16.21
C TYR A 522 10.93 7.94 -17.36
N LEU A 523 10.85 6.61 -17.41
CA LEU A 523 10.11 5.84 -18.41
C LEU A 523 8.74 5.37 -17.90
N ASN A 524 8.31 5.80 -16.71
CA ASN A 524 6.97 5.49 -16.20
C ASN A 524 5.89 6.07 -17.13
N ALA A 525 5.11 5.15 -17.71
CA ALA A 525 4.07 5.43 -18.68
C ALA A 525 2.64 5.25 -18.14
N ALA A 526 2.47 5.00 -16.83
CA ALA A 526 1.17 4.65 -16.25
C ALA A 526 0.33 5.86 -15.81
N GLU A 527 0.97 7.03 -15.64
CA GLU A 527 0.39 8.33 -15.26
C GLU A 527 -0.31 8.41 -13.89
N VAL A 528 -1.06 7.39 -13.48
CA VAL A 528 -1.82 7.33 -12.23
C VAL A 528 -1.03 6.70 -11.08
N PHE A 529 0.16 6.14 -11.35
CA PHE A 529 1.03 5.49 -10.36
C PHE A 529 2.44 6.07 -10.42
N GLY A 530 3.14 6.11 -9.29
CA GLY A 530 4.55 6.51 -9.18
C GLY A 530 5.35 5.44 -8.45
N GLN A 531 6.67 5.43 -8.68
CA GLN A 531 7.60 4.43 -8.12
C GLN A 531 7.24 3.00 -8.54
N ILE A 532 7.04 2.81 -9.84
CA ILE A 532 6.60 1.52 -10.40
C ILE A 532 7.61 0.88 -11.34
N MET A 533 8.69 1.57 -11.71
CA MET A 533 9.55 1.07 -12.79
C MET A 533 10.60 0.06 -12.33
N VAL A 534 10.96 0.03 -11.05
CA VAL A 534 11.93 -0.93 -10.48
C VAL A 534 11.43 -1.47 -9.15
N GLU A 535 12.01 -2.57 -8.71
CA GLU A 535 11.95 -2.97 -7.30
C GLU A 535 12.71 -1.94 -6.46
N TYR A 536 12.02 -1.31 -5.51
CA TYR A 536 12.61 -0.39 -4.55
C TYR A 536 13.03 -1.15 -3.29
N ASP A 537 14.03 -0.63 -2.58
CA ASP A 537 14.29 -1.10 -1.22
C ASP A 537 13.27 -0.41 -0.38
N TYR A 538 12.57 -1.20 0.42
CA TYR A 538 11.77 -0.65 1.48
C TYR A 538 12.66 -0.70 2.71
N VAL A 539 13.21 0.47 3.05
CA VAL A 539 13.92 0.71 4.30
C VAL A 539 13.07 1.75 5.00
N ASP A 540 12.54 1.44 6.17
CA ASP A 540 11.88 2.46 6.98
C ASP A 540 12.97 3.21 7.77
N PRO A 541 13.31 4.47 7.44
CA PRO A 541 13.58 5.42 8.49
C PRO A 541 12.27 5.65 9.26
N GLU A 542 12.40 5.75 10.56
CA GLU A 542 11.29 6.01 11.48
C GLU A 542 10.65 7.37 11.18
N SER A 543 9.34 7.49 11.43
CA SER A 543 8.54 8.70 11.19
C SER A 543 8.05 9.29 12.51
N VAL A 544 7.72 10.58 12.54
CA VAL A 544 7.10 11.24 13.71
C VAL A 544 5.85 10.50 14.21
N ALA A 545 5.11 9.84 13.30
CA ALA A 545 3.97 9.01 13.67
C ALA A 545 4.40 7.73 14.42
N ASP A 546 5.53 7.13 14.04
CA ASP A 546 6.10 5.95 14.69
C ASP A 546 6.75 6.32 16.04
N HIS A 547 7.43 7.48 16.14
CA HIS A 547 7.83 8.10 17.42
C HIS A 547 6.65 8.21 18.40
N SER A 548 5.59 8.91 17.97
CA SER A 548 4.38 9.15 18.79
C SER A 548 3.69 7.83 19.16
N HIS A 549 3.68 6.85 18.26
CA HIS A 549 3.13 5.53 18.51
C HIS A 549 3.97 4.76 19.53
N ARG A 550 5.30 4.75 19.42
CA ARG A 550 6.20 4.10 20.38
C ARG A 550 6.12 4.73 21.77
N MET A 551 6.06 6.05 21.84
CA MET A 551 5.77 6.76 23.10
C MET A 551 4.42 6.36 23.69
N THR A 552 3.40 6.17 22.86
CA THR A 552 2.07 5.70 23.31
C THR A 552 2.15 4.31 23.93
N PHE A 553 2.95 3.41 23.37
CA PHE A 553 3.20 2.10 23.98
C PHE A 553 3.99 2.20 25.28
N MET A 554 4.96 3.11 25.38
CA MET A 554 5.67 3.39 26.64
C MET A 554 4.72 3.99 27.69
N ALA A 555 3.75 4.81 27.29
CA ALA A 555 2.74 5.40 28.17
C ALA A 555 1.79 4.36 28.78
N LEU A 556 1.61 3.19 28.15
CA LEU A 556 0.91 2.04 28.75
C LEU A 556 1.62 1.49 30.01
N LEU A 557 2.84 1.94 30.31
CA LEU A 557 3.59 1.62 31.51
C LEU A 557 3.65 2.78 32.51
N ALA A 558 2.80 3.80 32.32
CA ALA A 558 2.68 4.90 33.26
C ALA A 558 2.45 4.38 34.70
N PRO A 559 3.10 4.98 35.72
CA PRO A 559 2.85 4.68 37.12
C PRO A 559 1.36 4.75 37.47
N GLN A 560 0.90 3.87 38.38
CA GLN A 560 -0.52 3.75 38.77
C GLN A 560 -1.13 5.05 39.35
N ASN A 561 -0.29 5.99 39.78
CA ASN A 561 -0.72 7.29 40.30
C ASN A 561 -0.91 8.37 39.21
N LEU A 562 -0.75 8.03 37.92
CA LEU A 562 -1.00 8.89 36.76
C LEU A 562 -2.25 8.43 36.01
N ASP A 563 -2.94 9.36 35.34
CA ASP A 563 -3.98 9.00 34.37
C ASP A 563 -3.34 8.46 33.08
N GLN A 564 -3.18 7.14 33.00
CA GLN A 564 -2.60 6.45 31.84
C GLN A 564 -3.31 6.81 30.52
N ALA A 565 -4.64 6.92 30.52
CA ALA A 565 -5.38 7.23 29.30
C ALA A 565 -5.05 8.64 28.80
N LYS A 566 -4.86 9.57 29.74
CA LYS A 566 -4.43 10.94 29.44
C LYS A 566 -3.00 11.00 28.91
N VAL A 567 -2.05 10.27 29.52
CA VAL A 567 -0.66 10.19 29.03
C VAL A 567 -0.62 9.60 27.62
N VAL A 568 -1.38 8.53 27.36
CA VAL A 568 -1.53 7.93 26.02
C VAL A 568 -2.05 8.94 25.01
N LYS A 569 -3.16 9.62 25.32
CA LYS A 569 -3.74 10.63 24.43
C LYS A 569 -2.78 11.79 24.18
N MET A 570 -1.99 12.17 25.19
CA MET A 570 -1.01 13.23 25.09
C MET A 570 0.15 12.84 24.16
N CYS A 571 0.71 11.64 24.34
CA CYS A 571 1.77 11.11 23.45
C CYS A 571 1.28 10.98 22.00
N LEU A 572 0.00 10.66 21.77
CA LEU A 572 -0.57 10.59 20.43
C LEU A 572 -0.66 11.94 19.70
N VAL A 573 -0.72 13.06 20.43
CA VAL A 573 -1.05 14.37 19.83
C VAL A 573 0.04 15.43 20.01
N HIS A 574 1.10 15.13 20.76
CA HIS A 574 2.12 16.12 21.11
C HIS A 574 2.86 16.70 19.88
N ASP A 575 3.19 15.88 18.90
CA ASP A 575 3.82 16.32 17.65
C ASP A 575 2.83 16.51 16.49
N LEU A 576 1.53 16.56 16.77
CA LEU A 576 0.51 16.70 15.70
C LEU A 576 0.71 17.99 14.88
N ALA A 577 1.28 19.02 15.49
CA ALA A 577 1.63 20.28 14.83
C ALA A 577 2.57 20.11 13.63
N GLU A 578 3.45 19.10 13.68
CA GLU A 578 4.51 18.86 12.69
C GLU A 578 3.94 18.42 11.33
N THR A 579 2.70 17.93 11.30
CA THR A 579 1.98 17.68 10.04
C THR A 579 1.81 18.93 9.18
N VAL A 580 1.88 20.12 9.79
CA VAL A 580 1.77 21.42 9.11
C VAL A 580 3.12 22.13 9.05
N VAL A 581 3.90 22.11 10.14
CA VAL A 581 5.14 22.89 10.24
C VAL A 581 6.39 22.14 9.80
N GLY A 582 6.29 20.81 9.64
CA GLY A 582 7.41 19.88 9.49
C GLY A 582 8.12 19.61 10.83
N ASP A 583 8.92 18.54 10.89
CA ASP A 583 9.81 18.28 12.03
C ASP A 583 10.96 19.32 12.02
N ILE A 584 10.86 20.31 12.91
CA ILE A 584 11.85 21.38 13.05
C ILE A 584 12.80 21.00 14.19
N THR A 585 14.01 20.62 13.83
CA THR A 585 15.06 20.22 14.77
C THR A 585 15.93 21.42 15.19
N PRO A 586 16.71 21.30 16.29
CA PRO A 586 17.69 22.33 16.66
C PRO A 586 18.74 22.63 15.58
N ALA A 587 18.95 21.73 14.61
CA ALA A 587 19.89 21.91 13.52
C ALA A 587 19.37 22.85 12.42
N ASP A 588 18.05 23.11 12.37
CA ASP A 588 17.41 23.89 11.31
C ASP A 588 17.54 25.42 11.50
N GLY A 589 18.17 25.86 12.59
CA GLY A 589 18.46 27.28 12.85
C GLY A 589 17.21 28.13 13.11
N VAL A 590 16.07 27.49 13.40
CA VAL A 590 14.83 28.14 13.85
C VAL A 590 14.92 28.33 15.36
N SER A 591 14.65 29.53 15.87
CA SER A 591 14.63 29.76 17.31
C SER A 591 13.47 29.00 17.97
N ARG A 592 13.62 28.59 19.23
CA ARG A 592 12.56 27.89 19.96
C ARG A 592 11.27 28.71 20.03
N GLU A 593 11.38 30.02 20.22
CA GLU A 593 10.24 30.95 20.18
C GLU A 593 9.48 30.90 18.86
N GLU A 594 10.18 30.83 17.73
CA GLU A 594 9.58 30.74 16.40
C GLU A 594 9.02 29.34 16.12
N LYS A 595 9.69 28.26 16.57
CA LYS A 595 9.17 26.88 16.52
C LYS A 595 7.84 26.80 17.27
N THR A 596 7.83 27.17 18.54
CA THR A 596 6.63 27.18 19.38
C THR A 596 5.52 28.05 18.79
N HIS A 597 5.85 29.23 18.24
CA HIS A 597 4.84 30.08 17.61
C HIS A 597 4.19 29.42 16.40
N ARG A 598 4.98 28.75 15.54
CA ARG A 598 4.46 28.03 14.37
C ARG A 598 3.61 26.83 14.78
N GLU A 599 4.07 26.08 15.76
CA GLU A 599 3.36 24.90 16.27
C GLU A 599 2.05 25.29 16.94
N GLU A 600 2.04 26.34 17.75
CA GLU A 600 0.82 26.89 18.35
C GLU A 600 -0.17 27.35 17.27
N ALA A 601 0.31 28.06 16.23
CA ALA A 601 -0.53 28.50 15.12
C ALA A 601 -1.11 27.32 14.33
N ALA A 602 -0.31 26.28 14.10
CA ALA A 602 -0.74 25.05 13.42
C ALA A 602 -1.78 24.29 14.26
N MET A 603 -1.52 24.06 15.54
CA MET A 603 -2.43 23.38 16.46
C MET A 603 -3.74 24.14 16.60
N HIS A 604 -3.69 25.47 16.75
CA HIS A 604 -4.89 26.29 16.78
C HIS A 604 -5.68 26.20 15.48
N TRP A 605 -5.02 26.28 14.31
CA TRP A 605 -5.68 26.16 13.01
C TRP A 605 -6.36 24.79 12.84
N MET A 606 -5.66 23.70 13.16
CA MET A 606 -6.20 22.34 13.05
C MET A 606 -7.39 22.12 13.98
N THR A 607 -7.21 22.41 15.27
CA THR A 607 -8.18 22.06 16.30
C THR A 607 -9.45 22.91 16.27
N THR A 608 -9.40 24.14 15.73
CA THR A 608 -10.59 25.02 15.63
C THR A 608 -11.68 24.42 14.73
N HIS A 609 -11.33 23.56 13.78
CA HIS A 609 -12.27 22.97 12.83
C HIS A 609 -12.91 21.66 13.33
N TRP A 610 -12.49 21.15 14.50
CA TRP A 610 -12.85 19.79 14.99
C TRP A 610 -13.83 19.78 16.17
N GLY A 611 -14.45 20.91 16.49
CA GLY A 611 -15.47 20.99 17.54
C GLY A 611 -14.94 20.63 18.94
N ASP A 612 -15.69 19.81 19.68
CA ASP A 612 -15.38 19.44 21.07
C ASP A 612 -14.11 18.59 21.18
N PHE A 613 -13.89 17.69 20.22
CA PHE A 613 -12.68 16.88 20.11
C PHE A 613 -11.44 17.76 19.90
N GLY A 614 -11.55 18.78 19.04
CA GLY A 614 -10.45 19.75 18.83
C GLY A 614 -10.03 20.46 20.11
N ARG A 615 -10.99 20.81 20.99
CA ARG A 615 -10.67 21.45 22.28
C ARG A 615 -9.93 20.51 23.23
N GLU A 616 -10.30 19.23 23.25
CA GLU A 616 -9.59 18.22 24.04
C GLU A 616 -8.15 18.04 23.55
N VAL A 617 -7.94 17.89 22.24
CA VAL A 617 -6.62 17.76 21.62
C VAL A 617 -5.75 18.98 21.90
N HIS A 618 -6.29 20.19 21.72
CA HIS A 618 -5.56 21.42 21.99
C HIS A 618 -5.15 21.54 23.47
N HIS A 619 -6.02 21.13 24.40
CA HIS A 619 -5.71 21.13 25.82
C HIS A 619 -4.61 20.12 26.18
N LEU A 620 -4.68 18.91 25.62
CA LEU A 620 -3.64 17.88 25.82
C LEU A 620 -2.29 18.35 25.29
N TRP A 621 -2.26 18.97 24.11
CA TRP A 621 -1.05 19.53 23.52
C TRP A 621 -0.44 20.64 24.38
N ILE A 622 -1.24 21.61 24.84
CA ILE A 622 -0.75 22.66 25.76
C ILE A 622 -0.20 22.05 27.05
N GLU A 623 -0.86 21.04 27.58
CA GLU A 623 -0.45 20.39 28.83
C GLU A 623 0.87 19.63 28.67
N PHE A 624 1.08 18.97 27.52
CA PHE A 624 2.37 18.39 27.14
C PHE A 624 3.46 19.45 27.06
N GLU A 625 3.24 20.50 26.26
CA GLU A 625 4.21 21.58 26.05
C GLU A 625 4.62 22.26 27.35
N ALA A 626 3.64 22.50 28.24
CA ALA A 626 3.89 23.08 29.54
C ALA A 626 4.71 22.14 30.45
N GLY A 627 4.43 20.83 30.42
CA GLY A 627 5.16 19.85 31.24
C GLY A 627 5.08 20.12 32.74
N LEU A 628 3.97 20.72 33.21
CA LEU A 628 3.75 21.14 34.60
C LEU A 628 2.79 20.23 35.38
N THR A 629 2.08 19.33 34.69
CA THR A 629 1.25 18.31 35.32
C THR A 629 2.03 17.01 35.46
N PRO A 630 1.68 16.12 36.42
CA PRO A 630 2.34 14.82 36.54
C PRO A 630 2.31 14.00 35.23
N GLU A 631 1.20 14.04 34.50
CA GLU A 631 1.06 13.38 33.19
C GLU A 631 1.90 14.04 32.10
N GLY A 632 1.89 15.37 32.01
CA GLY A 632 2.70 16.12 31.02
C GLY A 632 4.19 16.01 31.28
N GLU A 633 4.60 16.04 32.56
CA GLU A 633 5.98 15.80 32.96
C GLU A 633 6.45 14.39 32.58
N PHE A 634 5.63 13.37 32.86
CA PHE A 634 5.95 12.00 32.48
C PHE A 634 5.99 11.80 30.96
N ALA A 635 5.04 12.35 30.21
CA ALA A 635 5.03 12.27 28.75
C ALA A 635 6.28 12.92 28.12
N GLN A 636 6.72 14.08 28.63
CA GLN A 636 7.97 14.71 28.20
C GLN A 636 9.22 13.89 28.55
N ASP A 637 9.19 13.10 29.62
CA ASP A 637 10.27 12.17 29.93
C ASP A 637 10.28 10.96 28.99
N LEU A 638 9.11 10.49 28.55
CA LEU A 638 9.00 9.41 27.56
C LEU A 638 9.59 9.82 26.21
N ASP A 639 9.29 11.03 25.75
CA ASP A 639 9.86 11.64 24.53
C ASP A 639 11.39 11.56 24.52
N LYS A 640 12.04 12.07 25.58
CA LYS A 640 13.51 12.03 25.72
C LYS A 640 14.06 10.61 25.85
N LEU A 641 13.34 9.72 26.53
CA LEU A 641 13.74 8.33 26.71
C LEU A 641 13.67 7.56 25.39
N GLU A 642 12.65 7.81 24.58
CA GLU A 642 12.46 7.22 23.25
C GLU A 642 13.61 7.63 22.34
N MET A 643 13.96 8.92 22.28
CA MET A 643 15.12 9.41 21.53
C MET A 643 16.44 8.73 21.94
N MET A 644 16.66 8.50 23.25
CA MET A 644 17.85 7.77 23.72
C MET A 644 17.84 6.28 23.33
N LEU A 645 16.67 5.65 23.33
CA LEU A 645 16.50 4.27 22.87
C LEU A 645 16.80 4.15 21.38
N GLN A 646 16.31 5.09 20.56
CA GLN A 646 16.61 5.16 19.13
C GLN A 646 18.11 5.32 18.89
N ALA A 647 18.78 6.25 19.58
CA ALA A 647 20.22 6.44 19.43
C ALA A 647 21.00 5.16 19.77
N LEU A 648 20.61 4.43 20.82
CA LEU A 648 21.22 3.15 21.19
C LEU A 648 20.98 2.06 20.12
N GLU A 649 19.80 2.03 19.52
CA GLU A 649 19.44 1.11 18.44
C GLU A 649 20.25 1.40 17.17
N TYR A 650 20.37 2.67 16.77
CA TYR A 650 21.19 3.07 15.64
C TYR A 650 22.68 2.77 15.83
N GLU A 651 23.24 3.02 17.03
CA GLU A 651 24.63 2.65 17.31
C GLU A 651 24.86 1.14 17.21
N ARG A 652 23.86 0.34 17.63
CA ARG A 652 23.92 -1.12 17.56
C ARG A 652 23.83 -1.61 16.12
N ASP A 653 22.89 -1.08 15.35
CA ASP A 653 22.63 -1.51 13.97
C ASP A 653 23.73 -1.04 13.02
N ALA A 654 24.36 0.10 13.30
CA ALA A 654 25.56 0.56 12.62
C ALA A 654 26.84 -0.14 13.09
N GLU A 655 26.76 -1.18 13.93
CA GLU A 655 27.90 -1.92 14.47
C GLU A 655 28.97 -1.02 15.12
N LEU A 656 28.54 0.05 15.80
CA LEU A 656 29.39 1.06 16.43
C LEU A 656 30.25 1.87 15.42
N ALA A 657 29.82 1.95 14.16
CA ALA A 657 30.45 2.81 13.15
C ALA A 657 30.11 4.30 13.36
N VAL A 658 29.03 4.59 14.10
CA VAL A 658 28.65 5.94 14.53
C VAL A 658 28.58 5.97 16.05
N ASP A 659 28.98 7.10 16.63
CA ASP A 659 28.82 7.42 18.05
C ASP A 659 27.81 8.56 18.13
N LEU A 660 26.66 8.28 18.74
CA LEU A 660 25.53 9.18 18.92
C LEU A 660 25.46 9.68 20.37
N GLY A 661 26.60 9.73 21.06
CA GLY A 661 26.70 10.10 22.46
C GLY A 661 26.08 11.45 22.82
N GLU A 662 26.01 12.40 21.88
CA GLU A 662 25.32 13.67 22.10
C GLU A 662 23.82 13.55 22.44
N PHE A 663 23.15 12.49 21.97
CA PHE A 663 21.73 12.26 22.21
C PHE A 663 21.46 11.79 23.65
N PHE A 664 22.49 11.30 24.36
CA PHE A 664 22.38 10.87 25.75
C PHE A 664 22.52 12.02 26.75
N ALA A 665 22.84 13.24 26.31
CA ALA A 665 22.92 14.42 27.18
C ALA A 665 21.57 14.78 27.82
N VAL A 666 20.45 14.40 27.20
CA VAL A 666 19.11 14.62 27.78
C VAL A 666 18.84 13.75 29.02
N ALA A 667 19.67 12.73 29.30
CA ALA A 667 19.52 11.88 30.49
C ALA A 667 19.49 12.70 31.79
N GLY A 668 20.30 13.77 31.86
CA GLY A 668 20.32 14.68 33.01
C GLY A 668 19.05 15.54 33.18
N ARG A 669 18.11 15.46 32.24
CA ARG A 669 16.86 16.24 32.21
C ARG A 669 15.60 15.41 32.41
N ILE A 670 15.74 14.10 32.64
CA ILE A 670 14.64 13.21 33.01
C ILE A 670 14.24 13.48 34.47
N ARG A 671 12.96 13.78 34.72
CA ARG A 671 12.51 14.30 36.02
C ARG A 671 11.81 13.27 36.89
N THR A 672 11.00 12.41 36.30
CA THR A 672 10.18 11.44 37.02
C THR A 672 11.01 10.23 37.49
N PRO A 673 10.79 9.73 38.73
CA PRO A 673 11.57 8.62 39.27
C PRO A 673 11.53 7.35 38.40
N ARG A 674 10.40 7.08 37.74
CA ARG A 674 10.24 5.90 36.90
C ARG A 674 11.04 6.02 35.60
N ALA A 675 10.97 7.17 34.92
CA ALA A 675 11.75 7.39 33.71
C ALA A 675 13.25 7.49 34.00
N GLN A 676 13.66 8.01 35.16
CA GLN A 676 15.06 7.98 35.60
C GLN A 676 15.59 6.56 35.75
N ALA A 677 14.80 5.66 36.33
CA ALA A 677 15.17 4.25 36.45
C ALA A 677 15.32 3.60 35.07
N TRP A 678 14.41 3.87 34.13
CA TRP A 678 14.51 3.37 32.75
C TRP A 678 15.71 3.94 32.00
N THR A 679 15.96 5.23 32.14
CA THR A 679 17.14 5.90 31.55
C THR A 679 18.44 5.28 32.05
N ALA A 680 18.53 4.96 33.34
CA ALA A 680 19.71 4.30 33.91
C ALA A 680 19.96 2.91 33.30
N GLU A 681 18.91 2.17 32.94
CA GLU A 681 19.03 0.90 32.20
C GLU A 681 19.50 1.13 30.76
N VAL A 682 18.96 2.11 30.05
CA VAL A 682 19.38 2.44 28.68
C VAL A 682 20.86 2.84 28.65
N LEU A 683 21.30 3.69 29.58
CA LEU A 683 22.70 4.07 29.71
C LEU A 683 23.58 2.85 30.01
N ARG A 684 23.15 1.96 30.90
CA ARG A 684 23.90 0.73 31.20
C ARG A 684 24.02 -0.18 29.98
N ASP A 685 22.94 -0.36 29.23
CA ASP A 685 22.94 -1.17 28.01
C ASP A 685 23.84 -0.54 26.94
N ARG A 686 23.90 0.79 26.85
CA ARG A 686 24.86 1.50 26.00
C ARG A 686 26.30 1.27 26.41
N GLU A 687 26.61 1.38 27.71
CA GLU A 687 27.97 1.10 28.21
C GLU A 687 28.40 -0.35 27.94
N LEU A 688 27.46 -1.30 28.04
CA LEU A 688 27.71 -2.70 27.70
C LEU A 688 27.94 -2.89 26.20
N LEU A 689 27.19 -2.17 25.36
CA LEU A 689 27.33 -2.22 23.90
C LEU A 689 28.70 -1.70 23.45
N TRP A 690 29.17 -0.59 24.03
CA TRP A 690 30.46 0.03 23.71
C TRP A 690 31.65 -0.58 24.47
N ALA A 691 31.41 -1.56 25.35
CA ALA A 691 32.42 -2.14 26.22
C ALA A 691 33.71 -2.53 25.45
N GLY A 692 34.81 -1.84 25.76
CA GLY A 692 36.12 -2.06 25.14
C GLY A 692 36.48 -1.08 24.01
N LYS A 693 35.63 -0.09 23.71
CA LYS A 693 35.94 1.05 22.84
C LYS A 693 35.67 2.36 23.60
N GLU A 694 36.40 3.43 23.25
CA GLU A 694 36.08 4.77 23.75
C GLU A 694 34.89 5.33 22.96
N HIS A 695 33.96 5.98 23.67
CA HIS A 695 32.77 6.64 23.12
C HIS A 695 32.38 7.87 23.94
N VAL A 696 31.56 8.74 23.36
CA VAL A 696 31.09 9.97 23.98
C VAL A 696 30.02 9.64 25.03
N ARG A 697 30.31 10.03 26.27
CA ARG A 697 29.43 9.96 27.44
C ARG A 697 28.64 11.25 27.59
N GLY A 698 27.73 11.52 26.67
CA GLY A 698 26.93 12.75 26.69
C GLY A 698 26.13 12.94 27.99
N ASP A 699 25.79 11.85 28.68
CA ASP A 699 25.19 11.85 30.02
C ASP A 699 26.06 12.54 31.11
N LEU A 700 27.38 12.66 30.87
CA LEU A 700 28.34 13.37 31.72
C LEU A 700 28.72 14.76 31.16
N GLY A 701 28.03 15.21 30.10
CA GLY A 701 28.28 16.50 29.46
C GLY A 701 29.71 16.63 28.92
N VAL A 702 30.33 17.80 29.12
CA VAL A 702 31.69 18.10 28.62
C VAL A 702 32.75 17.16 29.20
N GLU A 703 32.60 16.73 30.46
CA GLU A 703 33.52 15.77 31.08
C GLU A 703 33.44 14.38 30.43
N GLY A 704 32.31 14.06 29.80
CA GLY A 704 32.10 12.85 29.02
C GLY A 704 32.48 12.94 27.54
N GLY A 705 33.13 14.02 27.10
CA GLY A 705 33.58 14.19 25.72
C GLY A 705 32.61 14.93 24.81
N LEU A 706 31.49 15.45 25.33
CA LEU A 706 30.62 16.35 24.57
C LEU A 706 31.35 17.68 24.31
N LEU A 707 31.29 18.17 23.07
CA LEU A 707 31.90 19.47 22.74
C LEU A 707 31.24 20.58 23.57
N GLN A 708 32.04 21.46 24.16
CA GLN A 708 31.54 22.60 24.94
C GLN A 708 30.52 23.45 24.17
N LYS A 709 30.77 23.67 22.88
CA LYS A 709 29.81 24.35 21.99
C LYS A 709 28.47 23.61 21.87
N LYS A 710 28.48 22.28 21.79
CA LYS A 710 27.25 21.47 21.73
C LYS A 710 26.49 21.50 23.06
N GLN A 711 27.20 21.44 24.19
CA GLN A 711 26.60 21.62 25.52
C GLN A 711 25.94 23.01 25.63
N GLU A 712 26.64 24.07 25.22
CA GLU A 712 26.10 25.44 25.21
C GLU A 712 24.87 25.58 24.31
N GLU A 713 24.89 24.99 23.10
CA GLU A 713 23.75 24.96 22.18
C GLU A 713 22.54 24.22 22.78
N GLN A 714 22.76 23.07 23.41
CA GLN A 714 21.72 22.31 24.10
C GLN A 714 21.18 23.04 25.34
N ASP A 715 22.04 23.70 26.12
CA ASP A 715 21.60 24.49 27.27
C ASP A 715 20.83 25.73 26.84
N LEU A 716 21.24 26.39 25.75
CA LEU A 716 20.49 27.48 25.15
C LEU A 716 19.11 27.04 24.66
N TYR A 717 19.02 25.89 23.99
CA TYR A 717 17.74 25.39 23.47
C TYR A 717 16.76 25.02 24.59
N TYR A 718 17.20 24.23 25.57
CA TYR A 718 16.30 23.69 26.59
C TYR A 718 16.05 24.63 27.78
N ASN A 719 16.96 25.56 28.12
CA ASN A 719 16.78 26.50 29.23
C ASN A 719 16.01 27.78 28.86
N GLN A 720 15.63 27.96 27.59
CA GLN A 720 14.70 29.02 27.18
C GLN A 720 13.28 28.70 27.69
N THR A 721 12.79 29.47 28.66
CA THR A 721 11.39 29.39 29.11
C THR A 721 10.50 30.13 28.12
N VAL A 722 9.70 29.41 27.33
CA VAL A 722 8.66 29.98 26.47
C VAL A 722 7.31 29.68 27.11
N PHE A 723 6.55 30.71 27.50
CA PHE A 723 5.20 30.54 28.02
C PHE A 723 4.20 30.48 26.86
N VAL A 724 3.50 29.35 26.70
CA VAL A 724 2.30 29.28 25.86
C VAL A 724 1.23 30.20 26.48
N CYS A 725 0.76 31.18 25.73
CA CYS A 725 -0.05 32.27 26.28
C CYS A 725 -1.52 31.83 26.46
N LEU A 726 -1.88 31.37 27.66
CA LEU A 726 -3.28 31.12 28.05
C LEU A 726 -4.03 32.44 28.33
N GLN A 727 -4.28 33.27 27.32
CA GLN A 727 -5.15 34.46 27.44
C GLN A 727 -6.07 34.59 26.22
N PRO A 728 -7.40 34.62 26.39
CA PRO A 728 -8.28 35.19 25.37
C PRO A 728 -8.01 36.70 25.31
N ARG A 729 -7.54 37.21 24.17
CA ARG A 729 -7.40 38.66 23.96
C ARG A 729 -8.79 39.31 24.06
N SER A 730 -9.07 39.89 25.22
CA SER A 730 -10.19 40.81 25.41
C SER A 730 -10.03 42.02 24.50
N GLY A 731 -11.12 42.39 23.83
CA GLY A 731 -11.12 43.42 22.79
C GLY A 731 -10.76 44.80 23.32
N LYS A 732 -9.80 45.44 22.66
CA LYS A 732 -9.75 46.88 22.46
C LYS A 732 -9.27 47.16 21.04
N THR A 733 -10.22 47.44 20.16
CA THR A 733 -9.97 48.11 18.89
C THR A 733 -9.87 49.60 19.17
N ASP A 734 -8.66 50.17 19.05
CA ASP A 734 -8.51 51.62 19.01
C ASP A 734 -8.98 52.12 17.64
N ALA A 735 -10.17 52.72 17.67
CA ALA A 735 -10.74 53.46 16.56
C ALA A 735 -10.08 54.84 16.45
N HIS A 736 -9.28 55.03 15.40
CA HIS A 736 -9.04 56.37 14.84
C HIS A 736 -8.97 56.29 13.31
N SER A 737 -10.11 56.48 12.67
CA SER A 737 -10.34 57.40 11.55
C SER A 737 -11.64 57.01 10.82
N PHE A 738 -12.34 58.02 10.31
CA PHE A 738 -13.64 58.00 9.63
C PHE A 738 -14.88 58.26 10.51
N GLU A 739 -14.91 59.44 11.13
CA GLU A 739 -16.08 60.34 11.05
C GLU A 739 -16.36 60.68 9.57
N ALA A 740 -17.56 60.95 9.07
CA ALA A 740 -18.91 61.03 9.62
C ALA A 740 -19.89 61.05 8.43
N GLN A 741 -21.11 60.52 8.59
CA GLN A 741 -22.34 61.33 8.48
C GLN A 741 -23.58 60.49 8.79
N ARG A 742 -24.49 61.16 9.52
CA ARG A 742 -25.66 60.64 10.23
C ARG A 742 -26.92 60.59 9.38
N SER A 743 -27.85 59.78 9.88
CA SER A 743 -29.32 59.92 9.87
C SER A 743 -30.02 59.43 8.60
N THR A 744 -31.18 58.75 8.64
CA THR A 744 -32.36 58.88 9.51
C THR A 744 -33.23 57.60 9.52
N ARG A 745 -33.87 57.34 10.68
CA ARG A 745 -35.26 56.87 10.95
C ARG A 745 -35.89 55.68 10.18
N GLY A 746 -36.57 54.79 10.94
CA GLY A 746 -37.85 54.20 10.51
C GLY A 746 -38.20 52.78 11.00
N ASP A 747 -38.67 52.67 12.24
CA ASP A 747 -39.65 51.75 12.85
C ASP A 747 -40.01 50.34 12.29
N ALA A 748 -39.99 49.39 13.27
CA ALA A 748 -41.03 48.38 13.61
C ALA A 748 -41.14 46.99 12.92
N LYS A 749 -40.66 45.98 13.68
CA LYS A 749 -41.26 44.66 14.05
C LYS A 749 -42.12 43.87 13.02
N LYS A 750 -41.69 42.63 12.72
CA LYS A 750 -42.36 41.35 13.08
C LYS A 750 -41.49 40.13 12.71
N ALA A 751 -41.50 39.13 13.60
CA ALA A 751 -40.98 37.76 13.43
C ALA A 751 -41.75 37.02 12.31
N ASP A 752 -41.30 35.95 11.66
CA ASP A 752 -40.44 34.83 12.07
C ASP A 752 -39.93 34.07 10.83
N ASP A 753 -38.89 33.27 11.06
CA ASP A 753 -38.44 32.06 10.35
C ASP A 753 -37.88 32.07 8.90
N ASP A 754 -36.62 31.62 8.91
CA ASP A 754 -35.92 30.73 7.99
C ASP A 754 -35.69 31.10 6.52
N GLN A 755 -34.43 30.85 6.13
CA GLN A 755 -33.83 30.95 4.80
C GLN A 755 -33.38 32.35 4.33
N ARG A 756 -32.08 32.63 4.53
CA ARG A 756 -31.09 33.03 3.49
C ARG A 756 -29.88 33.67 4.14
N VAL A 757 -28.74 32.97 4.14
CA VAL A 757 -27.42 33.62 4.11
C VAL A 757 -26.71 33.11 2.87
N SER A 758 -26.95 33.80 1.76
CA SER A 758 -26.02 33.84 0.64
C SER A 758 -25.27 35.17 0.67
N ALA A 759 -23.99 35.10 0.33
CA ALA A 759 -23.15 36.20 -0.11
C ALA A 759 -22.69 37.24 0.92
N VAL A 760 -21.72 36.86 1.78
CA VAL A 760 -20.53 37.68 2.05
C VAL A 760 -19.35 36.74 2.31
N GLY A 761 -18.51 36.50 1.31
CA GLY A 761 -17.34 35.64 1.52
C GLY A 761 -16.51 35.39 0.27
N ASP A 762 -16.23 36.41 -0.54
CA ASP A 762 -15.45 36.19 -1.77
C ASP A 762 -14.42 37.29 -2.11
N VAL A 763 -13.89 37.99 -1.10
CA VAL A 763 -12.88 39.05 -1.34
C VAL A 763 -11.58 38.87 -0.55
N SER A 764 -11.45 37.87 0.36
CA SER A 764 -10.22 37.70 1.15
C SER A 764 -9.30 36.54 0.75
N ILE A 765 -9.73 35.63 -0.14
CA ILE A 765 -8.97 34.38 -0.44
C ILE A 765 -7.91 34.59 -1.54
N ARG A 766 -8.07 35.57 -2.43
CA ARG A 766 -7.12 35.79 -3.54
C ARG A 766 -5.77 36.40 -3.14
N CYS A 767 -5.65 36.99 -1.95
CA CYS A 767 -4.41 37.65 -1.53
C CYS A 767 -3.41 36.73 -0.81
N LEU A 768 -3.87 35.64 -0.15
CA LEU A 768 -2.99 34.67 0.51
C LEU A 768 -2.47 33.57 -0.44
N ALA A 769 -3.31 33.11 -1.38
CA ALA A 769 -2.88 32.12 -2.38
C ALA A 769 -1.74 32.64 -3.29
N GLY A 770 -1.71 33.96 -3.54
CA GLY A 770 -0.64 34.61 -4.31
C GLY A 770 0.73 34.64 -3.61
N ARG A 771 0.79 34.58 -2.27
CA ARG A 771 2.07 34.60 -1.53
C ARG A 771 2.62 33.20 -1.22
N LEU A 772 1.77 32.19 -1.11
CA LEU A 772 2.19 30.79 -0.92
C LEU A 772 2.86 30.20 -2.18
N ILE A 773 2.41 30.59 -3.38
CA ILE A 773 3.01 30.17 -4.66
C ILE A 773 4.42 30.77 -4.83
N GLU A 774 4.69 31.96 -4.27
CA GLU A 774 5.99 32.64 -4.40
C GLU A 774 7.08 32.04 -3.49
N VAL A 775 6.69 31.39 -2.38
CA VAL A 775 7.61 30.73 -1.43
C VAL A 775 8.02 29.34 -1.94
N GLN A 776 7.07 28.55 -2.49
CA GLN A 776 7.40 27.26 -3.11
C GLN A 776 8.25 27.40 -4.38
N ALA A 777 8.15 28.52 -5.11
CA ALA A 777 9.00 28.80 -6.26
C ALA A 777 10.47 29.13 -5.91
N ARG A 778 10.78 29.50 -4.65
CA ARG A 778 12.15 29.80 -4.20
C ARG A 778 12.95 28.58 -3.75
N HIS A 779 12.31 27.48 -3.34
CA HIS A 779 13.00 26.23 -2.97
C HIS A 779 13.47 25.38 -4.18
N LYS A 780 13.04 25.69 -5.41
CA LYS A 780 13.49 25.01 -6.65
C LYS A 780 14.78 25.58 -7.28
N ARG A 781 15.54 26.43 -6.58
CA ARG A 781 16.83 26.98 -7.06
C ARG A 781 18.01 26.61 -6.13
N TRP A 782 18.27 25.32 -5.95
CA TRP A 782 19.58 24.85 -5.52
C TRP A 782 20.03 23.74 -6.46
N GLY A 783 20.92 24.10 -7.39
CA GLY A 783 21.65 23.13 -8.21
C GLY A 783 22.68 22.35 -7.38
N PRO A 784 23.25 21.27 -7.91
CA PRO A 784 24.11 20.36 -7.14
C PRO A 784 25.39 21.08 -6.70
N THR A 785 25.57 21.25 -5.40
CA THR A 785 26.82 21.71 -4.80
C THR A 785 27.90 20.63 -4.91
N LYS A 786 29.11 21.07 -5.28
CA LYS A 786 30.28 20.28 -5.67
C LYS A 786 30.68 19.21 -4.63
N ARG A 787 30.90 17.98 -5.11
CA ARG A 787 31.61 16.91 -4.38
C ARG A 787 33.08 17.31 -4.11
N PRO A 788 33.67 16.95 -2.96
CA PRO A 788 35.11 17.13 -2.73
C PRO A 788 35.92 16.22 -3.66
N GLN A 789 36.99 16.77 -4.23
CA GLN A 789 38.01 16.03 -4.98
C GLN A 789 38.77 15.08 -4.03
N MET A 790 38.63 13.76 -4.22
CA MET A 790 39.62 12.81 -3.71
C MET A 790 40.86 12.86 -4.59
N THR A 791 41.97 13.30 -4.00
CA THR A 791 43.31 13.25 -4.57
C THR A 791 43.76 11.81 -4.78
N ARG A 792 44.10 11.47 -6.03
CA ARG A 792 44.79 10.23 -6.41
C ARG A 792 46.12 10.12 -5.67
N HIS A 793 46.38 8.97 -5.05
CA HIS A 793 47.74 8.48 -4.84
C HIS A 793 47.98 7.29 -5.76
N SER A 794 48.92 7.49 -6.66
CA SER A 794 49.44 6.53 -7.62
C SER A 794 50.33 5.51 -6.92
N GLY A 795 49.94 4.24 -6.93
CA GLY A 795 50.79 3.11 -6.62
C GLY A 795 50.70 2.06 -7.73
N THR A 796 51.58 2.15 -8.72
CA THR A 796 51.81 1.13 -9.75
C THR A 796 52.56 -0.07 -9.17
N VAL A 797 52.02 -1.30 -9.24
CA VAL A 797 52.82 -2.52 -9.51
C VAL A 797 51.96 -3.62 -10.21
N LYS A 798 52.34 -3.88 -11.47
CA LYS A 798 52.38 -5.12 -12.29
C LYS A 798 51.21 -6.13 -12.36
N ARG A 799 50.77 -6.33 -13.60
CA ARG A 799 50.10 -7.51 -14.16
C ARG A 799 51.05 -8.70 -14.34
N HIS A 800 50.57 -9.89 -13.98
CA HIS A 800 50.70 -11.21 -14.63
C HIS A 800 49.54 -12.04 -14.04
N GLY A 801 48.79 -12.91 -14.70
CA GLY A 801 48.86 -13.57 -15.99
C GLY A 801 48.09 -14.89 -15.80
N ASP A 802 47.10 -15.12 -16.64
CA ASP A 802 46.50 -16.41 -17.05
C ASP A 802 45.83 -17.41 -16.08
N MET A 803 44.69 -17.89 -16.61
CA MET A 803 44.20 -19.28 -16.73
C MET A 803 43.39 -19.96 -15.60
N SER A 804 42.12 -20.18 -15.95
CA SER A 804 41.37 -21.45 -16.03
C SER A 804 40.98 -22.23 -14.77
N MET A 805 39.65 -22.38 -14.65
CA MET A 805 38.84 -23.58 -14.44
C MET A 805 39.21 -24.66 -13.40
N SER A 806 38.11 -25.11 -12.77
CA SER A 806 37.83 -26.42 -12.18
C SER A 806 38.14 -26.60 -10.69
N TYR A 807 37.09 -26.87 -9.91
CA TYR A 807 37.18 -27.69 -8.72
C TYR A 807 36.00 -28.66 -8.68
N GLY A 808 36.34 -29.93 -8.82
CA GLY A 808 35.49 -31.07 -8.48
C GLY A 808 35.72 -31.50 -7.03
N VAL A 809 34.69 -32.18 -6.55
CA VAL A 809 34.42 -32.76 -5.22
C VAL A 809 35.36 -33.93 -4.87
N PHE A 810 35.69 -34.11 -3.57
CA PHE A 810 35.73 -35.37 -2.75
C PHE A 810 36.42 -35.06 -1.39
N GLN A 811 35.75 -34.96 -0.25
CA GLN A 811 35.19 -35.97 0.69
C GLN A 811 36.21 -36.63 1.66
N ALA A 812 35.96 -36.43 2.97
CA ALA A 812 36.20 -37.28 4.16
C ALA A 812 37.65 -37.69 4.50
N ALA A 813 38.08 -37.96 5.73
CA ALA A 813 37.69 -37.72 7.13
C ALA A 813 38.76 -38.51 7.92
N GLU A 814 39.33 -37.99 9.02
CA GLU A 814 39.59 -38.77 10.26
C GLU A 814 40.39 -38.03 11.35
N HIS A 815 39.97 -38.33 12.59
CA HIS A 815 40.63 -38.26 13.90
C HIS A 815 40.41 -37.02 14.82
N MET A 816 39.41 -37.22 15.70
CA MET A 816 39.35 -36.83 17.12
C MET A 816 40.68 -37.18 17.83
N GLU A 817 41.18 -36.52 18.87
CA GLU A 817 40.62 -36.09 20.16
C GLU A 817 41.84 -35.35 20.81
N GLU A 818 41.84 -34.10 21.23
CA GLU A 818 41.42 -33.59 22.53
C GLU A 818 41.90 -32.13 22.58
N LEU A 819 41.00 -31.17 22.78
CA LEU A 819 41.26 -30.00 23.64
C LEU A 819 39.91 -29.30 23.89
N LYS A 820 39.40 -29.56 25.08
CA LYS A 820 38.27 -28.90 25.71
C LYS A 820 38.48 -27.38 25.70
N VAL A 821 37.74 -26.66 24.85
CA VAL A 821 37.28 -25.30 25.16
C VAL A 821 35.79 -25.26 24.85
N ALA A 822 35.02 -25.14 25.92
CA ALA A 822 33.58 -25.02 25.90
C ALA A 822 33.13 -23.87 24.99
N CYS A 823 32.11 -24.14 24.19
CA CYS A 823 31.17 -23.11 23.78
C CYS A 823 30.39 -22.67 25.02
N PRO A 824 30.49 -21.39 25.39
CA PRO A 824 29.26 -20.66 25.68
C PRO A 824 29.37 -19.22 25.19
N ARG A 825 28.76 -18.90 24.04
CA ARG A 825 28.34 -17.53 23.69
C ARG A 825 27.24 -17.52 22.63
N TYR A 826 26.24 -18.38 22.86
CA TYR A 826 24.85 -18.02 22.56
C TYR A 826 24.28 -17.54 23.90
N ASP A 827 24.55 -16.27 24.24
CA ASP A 827 23.83 -15.64 25.34
C ASP A 827 22.53 -15.07 24.77
N LYS A 828 21.42 -15.58 25.32
CA LYS A 828 20.09 -15.02 25.22
C LYS A 828 20.06 -13.72 26.02
N LYS A 829 20.49 -12.62 25.40
CA LYS A 829 20.37 -11.19 25.79
C LYS A 829 21.11 -10.45 24.68
N THR A 830 20.54 -9.61 23.81
CA THR A 830 19.60 -8.51 24.03
C THR A 830 19.15 -8.10 22.61
N ARG A 831 17.91 -8.40 22.21
CA ARG A 831 17.32 -7.87 20.96
C ARG A 831 16.00 -7.13 21.20
N TYR A 832 15.78 -6.69 22.44
CA TYR A 832 14.56 -6.03 22.85
C TYR A 832 14.84 -5.08 24.03
N GLY A 833 15.22 -3.83 23.74
CA GLY A 833 15.37 -2.80 24.78
C GLY A 833 14.05 -2.54 25.50
N LEU A 834 12.92 -2.58 24.76
CA LEU A 834 11.58 -2.40 25.28
C LEU A 834 11.18 -3.48 26.31
N TRP A 835 11.47 -4.75 26.04
CA TRP A 835 11.03 -5.88 26.87
C TRP A 835 11.76 -5.96 28.22
N ARG A 836 13.00 -5.46 28.32
CA ARG A 836 13.72 -5.39 29.60
C ARG A 836 13.19 -4.27 30.50
N VAL A 837 12.80 -3.13 29.92
CA VAL A 837 12.13 -2.03 30.62
C VAL A 837 10.73 -2.44 31.11
N LEU A 838 10.02 -3.25 30.32
CA LEU A 838 8.71 -3.85 30.64
C LEU A 838 8.75 -4.83 31.82
N LEU A 839 9.79 -5.67 31.90
CA LEU A 839 9.95 -6.71 32.94
C LEU A 839 10.31 -6.19 34.34
N ILE A 840 10.68 -4.92 34.49
CA ILE A 840 11.00 -4.29 35.79
C ILE A 840 9.73 -3.76 36.49
N SER A 841 8.52 -4.13 36.03
CA SER A 841 7.26 -3.81 36.72
C SER A 841 6.82 -4.84 37.78
N GLU A 842 7.45 -6.03 37.86
CA GLU A 842 7.03 -7.12 38.76
C GLU A 842 8.09 -7.53 39.81
N SER A 843 8.75 -6.58 40.48
CA SER A 843 9.61 -6.94 41.62
C SER A 843 9.53 -5.97 42.80
N THR A 844 8.33 -5.56 43.17
CA THR A 844 8.01 -5.17 44.55
C THR A 844 6.51 -5.36 44.77
N THR A 845 6.16 -6.28 45.68
CA THR A 845 4.81 -6.65 46.15
C THR A 845 3.85 -7.22 45.11
N TRP A 846 3.92 -8.54 44.87
CA TRP A 846 3.01 -9.56 45.43
C TRP A 846 3.70 -10.92 45.44
#